data_AF-A0A1G6AFE8-F1
#
_entry.id   AF-A0A1G6AFE8-F1
#
_cell.length_a   1.000
_cell.length_b   1.000
_cell.length_c   1.000
_cell.angle_alpha   90.00
_cell.angle_beta   90.00
_cell.angle_gamma   90.00
#
_symmetry.space_group_name_H-M   'P 1'
#
loop_
_entity.id
_entity.type
_entity.pdbx_description
1 polymer ?
#
loop_
_entity_poly.entity_id
_entity_poly.type
_entity_poly.pdbx_seq_one_letter_code
_entity_poly.pdbx_strand_id
1 'polypeptide(L)'
;MSFGLKKLLGKAAAVGAALAMTVSLVPANAGLGSILASAEDTVTVYNWNDLKTNLKGTNKVVKLGSDISATSAYEIKKTYSVTLDLNGKTINRGMSEATTTGQVFINFGTFTITDSVGTGKITGAWHKSVGAIKNGSSGVLTLAGGAITGNKAGSGGNADGGGINNDGTFIMTGGSITNNTAVRGGGIFNDANASGKVYIKGGTIANNQALTGAGIYNQYELHISGGTISGNIATGDAYGNKNGGVDSSLDSSTTYISGNPVITGNLGGGSTVNLVSKNKINIEAALTTGAKIGYYGTAAGVFTNGWGSKMGSSAAPSSFFTSDNTSFSVTRSNNEASLGTGGGGGETTEYYTVKFDANGGLDKMDDRIASSDSLFVLPECQFTPPSGKSFDKWDIGTGAPGSSVKITKDTTIKAIWKGASVSYCTVNFNANGGSGSMISDTVVSGSSYTLPACEFNAPSGKSFAGWKVGSTVYNAGDTITASGSSVTAYAQWSDATCTVNFIANGGSGSMNSVNVTKGSQYTLPACTFTAPVGKVFNGWDKGAVGSKITVNANTTLTAQWKTIECTVSFAANGGSGTMNAVKVNYGSSYSLPACTFTAPTGKTFNGWDKGAAGTSITVTSNITLKAQWKAIPCTVTFAANGGSGTMNKVTVDYGSSYTLPVCTFVAPSGKVFDKWDKGTTGSNITVTGNITLTAQWKTGSSTVLKGDVDGNGKQNMKDLANLQRHVNGWTDVTVVFANADMDNSGKLNMRDVAALQVLLNSI
;
A
#
# COMPACT_ATOMS: atom_id res chain seq x y z
N MET A 1 33.33 32.81 -45.53
CA MET A 1 34.04 31.69 -46.20
C MET A 1 33.65 30.43 -45.42
N SER A 2 32.56 29.72 -45.71
CA SER A 2 32.25 28.88 -46.88
C SER A 2 33.45 28.07 -47.36
N PHE A 3 33.40 26.75 -47.14
CA PHE A 3 34.03 25.61 -47.85
C PHE A 3 34.10 24.47 -46.83
N GLY A 4 33.51 23.29 -46.99
CA GLY A 4 32.69 22.72 -48.03
C GLY A 4 32.58 21.22 -47.77
N LEU A 5 31.37 20.65 -47.80
CA LEU A 5 31.17 19.26 -48.21
C LEU A 5 29.73 19.07 -48.71
N LYS A 6 29.49 19.49 -49.95
CA LYS A 6 28.39 19.02 -50.81
C LYS A 6 29.00 18.14 -51.90
N LYS A 7 28.78 16.82 -51.84
CA LYS A 7 28.51 15.91 -52.98
C LYS A 7 28.68 14.45 -52.55
N LEU A 8 27.58 13.75 -52.30
CA LEU A 8 27.07 12.65 -53.14
C LEU A 8 25.81 12.05 -52.45
N LEU A 9 24.66 12.67 -52.71
CA LEU A 9 23.35 12.05 -52.52
C LEU A 9 22.94 11.49 -53.89
N GLY A 10 23.01 10.18 -54.02
CA GLY A 10 22.57 9.44 -55.20
C GLY A 10 22.41 7.97 -54.83
N LYS A 11 21.14 7.54 -54.77
CA LYS A 11 20.62 6.18 -54.50
C LYS A 11 20.36 5.81 -53.04
N ALA A 12 19.17 6.18 -52.57
CA ALA A 12 18.27 5.31 -51.80
C ALA A 12 16.91 6.00 -51.68
N ALA A 13 16.08 5.88 -52.72
CA ALA A 13 14.68 6.32 -52.69
C ALA A 13 13.81 5.13 -53.09
N ALA A 14 13.34 4.39 -52.10
CA ALA A 14 12.11 3.61 -52.15
C ALA A 14 11.75 3.15 -50.74
N VAL A 15 10.45 3.20 -50.43
CA VAL A 15 9.77 2.74 -49.21
C VAL A 15 9.76 3.74 -48.05
N GLY A 16 8.74 4.61 -48.05
CA GLY A 16 8.37 5.38 -46.86
C GLY A 16 7.51 6.59 -47.18
N ALA A 17 6.23 6.36 -47.49
CA ALA A 17 5.07 7.27 -47.30
C ALA A 17 4.10 7.20 -48.49
N ALA A 18 2.93 6.59 -48.26
CA ALA A 18 1.64 7.01 -48.83
C ALA A 18 0.51 6.13 -48.27
N LEU A 19 -0.14 6.57 -47.19
CA LEU A 19 -1.59 6.38 -47.03
C LEU A 19 -2.12 7.39 -45.99
N ALA A 20 -2.47 8.58 -46.46
CA ALA A 20 -3.29 9.54 -45.73
C ALA A 20 -4.39 10.00 -46.69
N MET A 21 -5.59 9.41 -46.55
CA MET A 21 -6.91 9.79 -47.11
C MET A 21 -7.79 8.53 -46.95
N THR A 22 -8.98 8.49 -46.37
CA THR A 22 -9.97 9.49 -45.92
C THR A 22 -10.85 8.77 -44.88
N VAL A 23 -11.01 9.33 -43.67
CA VAL A 23 -12.06 8.91 -42.72
C VAL A 23 -13.04 10.08 -42.58
N SER A 24 -14.29 9.81 -42.88
CA SER A 24 -15.47 10.68 -42.77
C SER A 24 -16.56 9.75 -42.21
N LEU A 25 -17.29 9.96 -41.11
CA LEU A 25 -17.64 11.09 -40.27
C LEU A 25 -17.84 10.60 -38.81
N VAL A 26 -17.91 11.55 -37.86
CA VAL A 26 -18.75 11.65 -36.61
C VAL A 26 -17.97 12.52 -35.59
N PRO A 27 -18.63 13.46 -34.87
CA PRO A 27 -18.40 14.90 -35.05
C PRO A 27 -17.38 15.53 -34.08
N ALA A 28 -16.86 16.68 -34.52
CA ALA A 28 -16.04 17.60 -33.75
C ALA A 28 -16.82 18.20 -32.56
N ASN A 29 -16.18 18.36 -31.40
CA ASN A 29 -15.60 19.65 -30.98
C ASN A 29 -15.14 19.59 -29.49
N ALA A 30 -13.84 19.73 -29.23
CA ALA A 30 -13.25 20.53 -28.14
C ALA A 30 -11.72 20.29 -28.02
N GLY A 31 -10.94 21.34 -28.28
CA GLY A 31 -9.62 21.54 -27.66
C GLY A 31 -8.40 20.95 -28.37
N LEU A 32 -7.85 21.70 -29.34
CA LEU A 32 -6.47 21.55 -29.79
C LEU A 32 -5.51 21.90 -28.64
N GLY A 33 -4.92 20.88 -28.03
CA GLY A 33 -3.74 20.95 -27.18
C GLY A 33 -2.76 19.90 -27.64
N SER A 34 -1.60 20.35 -28.13
CA SER A 34 -0.49 19.50 -28.58
C SER A 34 -0.11 18.46 -27.53
N ILE A 35 -0.22 17.17 -27.86
CA ILE A 35 0.47 16.12 -27.12
C ILE A 35 1.23 15.31 -28.16
N LEU A 36 2.55 15.53 -28.18
CA LEU A 36 3.52 14.61 -28.75
C LEU A 36 3.21 13.20 -28.24
N ALA A 37 3.02 12.24 -29.15
CA ALA A 37 2.85 10.84 -28.81
C ALA A 37 3.99 10.40 -27.87
N SER A 38 3.65 10.14 -26.60
CA SER A 38 4.57 9.60 -25.61
C SER A 38 4.95 8.18 -26.01
N ALA A 39 6.23 7.82 -25.88
CA ALA A 39 6.75 6.48 -26.09
C ALA A 39 5.83 5.41 -25.45
N GLU A 40 5.40 4.42 -26.24
CA GLU A 40 4.51 3.36 -25.77
C GLU A 40 5.23 2.47 -24.75
N ASP A 41 4.77 2.48 -23.50
CA ASP A 41 5.22 1.57 -22.44
C ASP A 41 4.83 0.13 -22.79
N THR A 42 5.70 -0.56 -23.52
CA THR A 42 5.55 -1.99 -23.81
C THR A 42 6.00 -2.79 -22.58
N VAL A 43 5.10 -3.56 -21.99
CA VAL A 43 5.39 -4.41 -20.82
C VAL A 43 5.32 -5.88 -21.19
N THR A 44 6.36 -6.65 -20.85
CA THR A 44 6.36 -8.11 -21.05
C THR A 44 5.87 -8.83 -19.80
N VAL A 45 4.92 -9.77 -19.96
CA VAL A 45 4.30 -10.53 -18.86
C VAL A 45 4.43 -12.04 -19.06
N TYR A 46 4.49 -12.79 -17.97
CA TYR A 46 4.78 -14.24 -17.99
C TYR A 46 3.69 -15.11 -17.36
N ASN A 47 2.67 -14.51 -16.74
CA ASN A 47 1.59 -15.24 -16.11
C ASN A 47 0.27 -14.48 -16.18
N TRP A 48 -0.83 -15.18 -15.86
CA TRP A 48 -2.18 -14.65 -15.96
C TRP A 48 -2.44 -13.44 -15.04
N ASN A 49 -1.86 -13.41 -13.84
CA ASN A 49 -2.08 -12.31 -12.91
C ASN A 49 -1.38 -11.03 -13.37
N ASP A 50 -0.17 -11.15 -13.90
CA ASP A 50 0.58 -10.02 -14.46
C ASP A 50 -0.09 -9.48 -15.71
N LEU A 51 -0.59 -10.37 -16.59
CA LEU A 51 -1.34 -9.98 -17.77
C LEU A 51 -2.58 -9.15 -17.39
N LYS A 52 -3.39 -9.62 -16.43
CA LYS A 52 -4.57 -8.88 -15.93
C LYS A 52 -4.18 -7.53 -15.32
N THR A 53 -3.04 -7.46 -14.64
CA THR A 53 -2.60 -6.20 -14.01
C THR A 53 -2.20 -5.17 -15.05
N ASN A 54 -1.58 -5.61 -16.15
CA ASN A 54 -1.06 -4.74 -17.20
C ASN A 54 -2.09 -4.41 -18.29
N LEU A 55 -3.14 -5.22 -18.46
CA LEU A 55 -4.31 -4.90 -19.30
C LEU A 55 -5.29 -3.92 -18.60
N LYS A 56 -4.75 -2.81 -18.08
CA LYS A 56 -5.50 -1.73 -17.41
C LYS A 56 -4.97 -0.36 -17.84
N GLY A 57 -5.89 0.57 -18.11
CA GLY A 57 -5.57 1.94 -18.53
C GLY A 57 -5.68 2.14 -20.03
N THR A 58 -5.06 3.20 -20.56
CA THR A 58 -5.12 3.60 -21.97
C THR A 58 -3.73 3.60 -22.61
N ASN A 59 -3.66 3.34 -23.91
CA ASN A 59 -2.45 3.35 -24.74
C ASN A 59 -1.32 2.44 -24.23
N LYS A 60 -1.68 1.24 -23.74
CA LYS A 60 -0.70 0.24 -23.27
C LYS A 60 -0.53 -0.90 -24.26
N VAL A 61 0.71 -1.34 -24.45
CA VAL A 61 1.03 -2.56 -25.18
C VAL A 61 1.56 -3.60 -24.20
N VAL A 62 0.88 -4.74 -24.12
CA VAL A 62 1.26 -5.85 -23.25
C VAL A 62 1.70 -7.02 -24.13
N LYS A 63 2.93 -7.47 -23.93
CA LYS A 63 3.56 -8.53 -24.72
C LYS A 63 3.72 -9.80 -23.90
N LEU A 64 3.41 -10.96 -24.48
CA LEU A 64 3.61 -12.23 -23.79
C LEU A 64 5.08 -12.70 -23.85
N GLY A 65 5.65 -13.02 -22.69
CA GLY A 65 6.98 -13.62 -22.56
C GLY A 65 6.95 -15.15 -22.54
N SER A 66 5.83 -15.75 -22.16
CA SER A 66 5.62 -17.20 -22.10
C SER A 66 4.17 -17.57 -22.43
N ASP A 67 3.92 -18.85 -22.62
CA ASP A 67 2.55 -19.37 -22.64
C ASP A 67 1.89 -19.13 -21.26
N ILE A 68 0.61 -18.80 -21.27
CA ILE A 68 -0.17 -18.44 -20.11
C ILE A 68 -1.40 -19.34 -19.98
N SER A 69 -1.51 -20.01 -18.84
CA SER A 69 -2.75 -20.66 -18.41
C SER A 69 -3.69 -19.63 -17.79
N ALA A 70 -4.77 -19.30 -18.50
CA ALA A 70 -5.80 -18.39 -18.02
C ALA A 70 -6.70 -19.10 -17.01
N THR A 71 -6.61 -18.72 -15.73
CA THR A 71 -7.36 -19.38 -14.65
C THR A 71 -8.78 -18.84 -14.47
N SER A 72 -9.09 -17.70 -15.07
CA SER A 72 -10.40 -17.03 -15.00
C SER A 72 -10.68 -16.26 -16.28
N ALA A 73 -11.92 -15.83 -16.52
CA ALA A 73 -12.19 -14.75 -17.48
C ALA A 73 -11.57 -13.43 -16.99
N TYR A 74 -11.25 -12.52 -17.91
CA TYR A 74 -10.82 -11.15 -17.59
C TYR A 74 -11.60 -10.10 -18.38
N GLU A 75 -11.95 -9.00 -17.70
CA GLU A 75 -12.71 -7.90 -18.28
C GLU A 75 -11.80 -6.72 -18.67
N ILE A 76 -11.85 -6.33 -19.95
CA ILE A 76 -11.33 -5.06 -20.45
C ILE A 76 -12.45 -4.03 -20.25
N LYS A 77 -12.29 -3.16 -19.25
CA LYS A 77 -13.30 -2.16 -18.90
C LYS A 77 -13.50 -1.14 -20.02
N LYS A 78 -14.67 -0.51 -20.05
CA LYS A 78 -15.02 0.55 -21.03
C LYS A 78 -14.02 1.69 -21.13
N THR A 79 -13.36 2.04 -20.02
CA THR A 79 -12.35 3.10 -19.99
C THR A 79 -10.95 2.65 -20.44
N TYR A 80 -10.76 1.37 -20.76
CA TYR A 80 -9.46 0.84 -21.13
C TYR A 80 -9.27 0.85 -22.65
N SER A 81 -8.04 1.14 -23.07
CA SER A 81 -7.56 1.05 -24.44
C SER A 81 -6.21 0.36 -24.44
N VAL A 82 -6.16 -0.92 -24.81
CA VAL A 82 -4.98 -1.77 -24.64
C VAL A 82 -4.75 -2.67 -25.86
N THR A 83 -3.47 -2.93 -26.14
CA THR A 83 -3.02 -3.89 -27.15
C THR A 83 -2.36 -5.07 -26.47
N LEU A 84 -2.77 -6.29 -26.81
CA LEU A 84 -2.11 -7.54 -26.45
C LEU A 84 -1.33 -8.06 -27.66
N ASP A 85 -0.01 -8.17 -27.52
CA ASP A 85 0.85 -8.91 -28.45
C ASP A 85 1.07 -10.33 -27.91
N LEU A 86 0.49 -11.31 -28.59
CA LEU A 86 0.65 -12.72 -28.25
C LEU A 86 2.10 -13.20 -28.44
N ASN A 87 2.90 -12.56 -29.30
CA ASN A 87 4.33 -12.83 -29.47
C ASN A 87 4.66 -14.33 -29.65
N GLY A 88 3.84 -15.03 -30.44
CA GLY A 88 4.01 -16.46 -30.70
C GLY A 88 3.59 -17.37 -29.55
N LYS A 89 3.03 -16.81 -28.46
CA LYS A 89 2.65 -17.52 -27.24
C LYS A 89 1.16 -17.81 -27.16
N THR A 90 0.84 -18.78 -26.33
CA THR A 90 -0.51 -19.29 -26.12
C THR A 90 -1.13 -18.72 -24.85
N ILE A 91 -2.36 -18.22 -24.93
CA ILE A 91 -3.26 -18.09 -23.77
C ILE A 91 -4.25 -19.26 -23.83
N ASN A 92 -4.22 -20.14 -22.83
CA ASN A 92 -5.07 -21.33 -22.79
C ASN A 92 -5.96 -21.35 -21.54
N ARG A 93 -7.27 -21.54 -21.69
CA ARG A 93 -8.19 -21.79 -20.55
C ARG A 93 -8.18 -23.25 -20.10
N GLY A 94 -7.80 -24.19 -20.97
CA GLY A 94 -7.61 -25.61 -20.66
C GLY A 94 -8.87 -26.32 -20.14
N MET A 95 -10.07 -25.90 -20.56
CA MET A 95 -11.31 -26.37 -19.96
C MET A 95 -11.77 -27.71 -20.55
N SER A 96 -12.16 -28.63 -19.67
CA SER A 96 -12.74 -29.94 -20.02
C SER A 96 -14.27 -29.97 -19.95
N GLU A 97 -14.92 -28.90 -19.48
CA GLU A 97 -16.38 -28.78 -19.38
C GLU A 97 -16.84 -27.33 -19.52
N ALA A 98 -18.12 -27.12 -19.86
CA ALA A 98 -18.69 -25.80 -20.08
C ALA A 98 -19.05 -25.07 -18.77
N THR A 99 -18.62 -23.81 -18.60
CA THR A 99 -19.00 -22.96 -17.45
C THR A 99 -19.61 -21.62 -17.87
N THR A 100 -20.18 -20.87 -16.92
CA THR A 100 -20.70 -19.50 -17.15
C THR A 100 -19.61 -18.42 -17.15
N THR A 101 -18.34 -18.81 -16.96
CA THR A 101 -17.16 -17.92 -16.98
C THR A 101 -16.02 -18.52 -17.80
N GLY A 102 -16.37 -19.38 -18.76
CA GLY A 102 -15.43 -20.15 -19.56
C GLY A 102 -14.67 -19.37 -20.65
N GLN A 103 -15.14 -18.18 -20.99
CA GLN A 103 -14.45 -17.25 -21.89
C GLN A 103 -13.10 -16.82 -21.32
N VAL A 104 -12.20 -16.36 -22.19
CA VAL A 104 -10.90 -15.79 -21.82
C VAL A 104 -11.06 -14.31 -21.51
N PHE A 105 -11.71 -13.57 -22.42
CA PHE A 105 -11.83 -12.12 -22.33
C PHE A 105 -13.28 -11.66 -22.48
N ILE A 106 -13.62 -10.60 -21.74
CA ILE A 106 -14.85 -9.83 -21.87
C ILE A 106 -14.42 -8.39 -22.18
N ASN A 107 -14.75 -7.87 -23.35
CA ASN A 107 -14.36 -6.53 -23.76
C ASN A 107 -15.53 -5.55 -23.71
N PHE A 108 -15.40 -4.47 -22.95
CA PHE A 108 -16.26 -3.31 -23.01
C PHE A 108 -15.51 -2.05 -23.46
N GLY A 109 -14.18 -2.10 -23.58
CA GLY A 109 -13.30 -0.99 -23.98
C GLY A 109 -12.75 -1.15 -25.40
N THR A 110 -11.56 -0.58 -25.65
CA THR A 110 -10.83 -0.78 -26.91
C THR A 110 -9.75 -1.83 -26.69
N PHE A 111 -9.86 -2.97 -27.37
CA PHE A 111 -8.95 -4.10 -27.21
C PHE A 111 -8.40 -4.55 -28.56
N THR A 112 -7.09 -4.47 -28.72
CA THR A 112 -6.40 -4.93 -29.94
C THR A 112 -5.59 -6.18 -29.63
N ILE A 113 -5.72 -7.21 -30.46
CA ILE A 113 -4.94 -8.45 -30.39
C ILE A 113 -4.03 -8.50 -31.62
N THR A 114 -2.74 -8.63 -31.36
CA THR A 114 -1.67 -8.77 -32.35
C THR A 114 -0.86 -10.01 -32.05
N ASP A 115 -0.04 -10.42 -33.01
CA ASP A 115 0.96 -11.45 -32.80
C ASP A 115 2.17 -11.16 -33.68
N SER A 116 3.22 -10.64 -33.07
CA SER A 116 4.43 -10.23 -33.78
C SER A 116 5.26 -11.41 -34.31
N VAL A 117 5.04 -12.64 -33.83
CA VAL A 117 5.79 -13.84 -34.24
C VAL A 117 4.95 -14.77 -35.12
N GLY A 118 3.62 -14.72 -35.02
CA GLY A 118 2.69 -15.36 -35.95
C GLY A 118 2.19 -16.75 -35.53
N THR A 119 2.66 -17.31 -34.41
CA THR A 119 2.25 -18.62 -33.88
C THR A 119 1.38 -18.55 -32.61
N GLY A 120 1.07 -17.34 -32.15
CA GLY A 120 0.37 -17.08 -30.90
C GLY A 120 -1.12 -17.38 -31.01
N LYS A 121 -1.71 -17.87 -29.92
CA LYS A 121 -3.09 -18.35 -29.94
C LYS A 121 -3.86 -18.13 -28.62
N ILE A 122 -5.16 -17.94 -28.73
CA ILE A 122 -6.14 -17.95 -27.64
C ILE A 122 -7.02 -19.20 -27.83
N THR A 123 -6.98 -20.11 -26.85
CA THR A 123 -7.55 -21.46 -27.00
C THR A 123 -8.12 -22.03 -25.71
N GLY A 124 -8.88 -23.13 -25.84
CA GLY A 124 -9.33 -23.99 -24.74
C GLY A 124 -10.44 -23.40 -23.88
N ALA A 125 -11.07 -22.31 -24.32
CA ALA A 125 -12.23 -21.74 -23.67
C ALA A 125 -13.46 -22.62 -23.92
N TRP A 126 -14.23 -22.89 -22.86
CA TRP A 126 -15.52 -23.57 -22.99
C TRP A 126 -16.59 -22.89 -22.13
N HIS A 127 -17.38 -22.03 -22.76
CA HIS A 127 -18.45 -21.31 -22.08
C HIS A 127 -19.84 -21.83 -22.48
N LYS A 128 -20.83 -21.71 -21.59
CA LYS A 128 -22.18 -22.24 -21.83
C LYS A 128 -22.96 -21.53 -22.94
N SER A 129 -22.65 -20.26 -23.21
CA SER A 129 -23.47 -19.39 -24.09
C SER A 129 -22.68 -18.48 -25.05
N VAL A 130 -21.37 -18.38 -24.92
CA VAL A 130 -20.52 -17.41 -25.65
C VAL A 130 -19.20 -18.09 -26.02
N GLY A 131 -18.40 -17.50 -26.90
CA GLY A 131 -17.07 -18.03 -27.22
C GLY A 131 -15.95 -17.64 -26.29
N ALA A 132 -14.73 -17.74 -26.81
CA ALA A 132 -13.50 -17.36 -26.13
C ALA A 132 -13.45 -15.87 -25.78
N ILE A 133 -14.02 -15.02 -26.62
CA ILE A 133 -14.07 -13.58 -26.41
C ILE A 133 -15.51 -13.11 -26.52
N LYS A 134 -15.99 -12.46 -25.47
CA LYS A 134 -17.23 -11.68 -25.51
C LYS A 134 -16.89 -10.22 -25.73
N ASN A 135 -17.24 -9.66 -26.89
CA ASN A 135 -17.13 -8.22 -27.13
C ASN A 135 -18.47 -7.56 -26.83
N GLY A 136 -18.62 -7.00 -25.63
CA GLY A 136 -19.84 -6.34 -25.18
C GLY A 136 -20.20 -5.09 -25.98
N SER A 137 -21.40 -4.55 -25.77
CA SER A 137 -22.02 -3.50 -26.60
C SER A 137 -21.24 -2.19 -26.75
N SER A 138 -20.33 -1.87 -25.83
CA SER A 138 -19.43 -0.70 -25.94
C SER A 138 -18.01 -1.06 -26.38
N GLY A 139 -17.73 -2.35 -26.54
CA GLY A 139 -16.42 -2.86 -26.88
C GLY A 139 -16.07 -2.66 -28.36
N VAL A 140 -14.85 -2.21 -28.59
CA VAL A 140 -14.18 -2.23 -29.90
C VAL A 140 -13.07 -3.26 -29.83
N LEU A 141 -13.27 -4.41 -30.48
CA LEU A 141 -12.28 -5.48 -30.56
C LEU A 141 -11.61 -5.46 -31.93
N THR A 142 -10.28 -5.41 -31.97
CA THR A 142 -9.50 -5.56 -33.21
C THR A 142 -8.65 -6.82 -33.17
N LEU A 143 -8.81 -7.72 -34.14
CA LEU A 143 -7.90 -8.84 -34.38
C LEU A 143 -7.00 -8.51 -35.58
N ALA A 144 -5.73 -8.29 -35.32
CA ALA A 144 -4.71 -7.97 -36.33
C ALA A 144 -3.71 -9.11 -36.56
N GLY A 145 -3.56 -10.02 -35.60
CA GLY A 145 -2.67 -11.17 -35.69
C GLY A 145 -3.01 -12.25 -34.66
N GLY A 146 -2.40 -13.43 -34.81
CA GLY A 146 -2.61 -14.58 -33.94
C GLY A 146 -3.89 -15.35 -34.25
N ALA A 147 -4.10 -16.44 -33.52
CA ALA A 147 -5.23 -17.35 -33.73
C ALA A 147 -6.20 -17.38 -32.55
N ILE A 148 -7.50 -17.27 -32.81
CA ILE A 148 -8.56 -17.65 -31.88
C ILE A 148 -9.05 -19.03 -32.33
N THR A 149 -8.63 -20.08 -31.61
CA THR A 149 -8.82 -21.45 -32.09
C THR A 149 -9.18 -22.46 -31.01
N GLY A 150 -9.93 -23.50 -31.37
CA GLY A 150 -10.22 -24.61 -30.47
C GLY A 150 -11.13 -24.25 -29.30
N ASN A 151 -11.99 -23.23 -29.46
CA ASN A 151 -12.89 -22.75 -28.41
C ASN A 151 -14.33 -23.20 -28.65
N LYS A 152 -15.08 -23.35 -27.56
CA LYS A 152 -16.43 -23.92 -27.58
C LYS A 152 -17.43 -23.02 -26.86
N ALA A 153 -18.53 -22.70 -27.53
CA ALA A 153 -19.78 -22.31 -26.89
C ALA A 153 -20.65 -23.58 -26.75
N GLY A 154 -21.29 -23.79 -25.59
CA GLY A 154 -21.97 -25.02 -25.19
C GLY A 154 -23.16 -25.49 -26.07
N SER A 155 -24.04 -26.32 -25.50
CA SER A 155 -25.13 -26.98 -26.24
C SER A 155 -26.53 -26.38 -26.00
N GLY A 156 -26.64 -25.30 -25.23
CA GLY A 156 -27.92 -24.60 -25.04
C GLY A 156 -28.31 -23.77 -26.27
N GLY A 157 -29.60 -23.49 -26.45
CA GLY A 157 -30.11 -22.74 -27.62
C GLY A 157 -29.55 -21.31 -27.81
N ASN A 158 -28.80 -20.80 -26.83
CA ASN A 158 -28.10 -19.52 -26.85
C ASN A 158 -26.58 -19.68 -26.78
N ALA A 159 -26.02 -20.75 -27.34
CA ALA A 159 -24.58 -20.98 -27.39
C ALA A 159 -23.96 -20.37 -28.65
N ASP A 160 -23.57 -19.11 -28.53
CA ASP A 160 -23.31 -18.25 -29.68
C ASP A 160 -21.85 -17.85 -29.78
N GLY A 161 -21.26 -17.89 -30.97
CA GLY A 161 -19.98 -17.24 -31.25
C GLY A 161 -18.79 -18.00 -30.70
N GLY A 162 -18.53 -19.24 -31.10
CA GLY A 162 -17.56 -20.16 -30.48
C GLY A 162 -16.14 -19.57 -30.35
N GLY A 163 -15.71 -18.82 -31.36
CA GLY A 163 -14.54 -17.94 -31.27
C GLY A 163 -14.89 -16.60 -30.60
N ILE A 164 -15.73 -15.81 -31.26
CA ILE A 164 -16.12 -14.47 -30.85
C ILE A 164 -17.65 -14.33 -30.81
N ASN A 165 -18.15 -13.84 -29.67
CA ASN A 165 -19.51 -13.35 -29.52
C ASN A 165 -19.47 -11.81 -29.49
N ASN A 166 -20.06 -11.16 -30.49
CA ASN A 166 -19.96 -9.72 -30.71
C ASN A 166 -21.31 -9.01 -30.51
N ASP A 167 -21.36 -8.17 -29.48
CA ASP A 167 -22.41 -7.21 -29.19
C ASP A 167 -21.98 -5.78 -29.60
N GLY A 168 -20.67 -5.52 -29.68
CA GLY A 168 -20.08 -4.20 -29.99
C GLY A 168 -19.56 -4.09 -31.43
N THR A 169 -18.38 -3.49 -31.60
CA THR A 169 -17.69 -3.42 -32.91
C THR A 169 -16.52 -4.38 -32.95
N PHE A 170 -16.52 -5.31 -33.90
CA PHE A 170 -15.40 -6.20 -34.18
C PHE A 170 -14.74 -5.86 -35.52
N ILE A 171 -13.40 -5.75 -35.53
CA ILE A 171 -12.59 -5.44 -36.71
C ILE A 171 -11.53 -6.52 -36.87
N MET A 172 -11.56 -7.23 -37.99
CA MET A 172 -10.56 -8.22 -38.34
C MET A 172 -9.71 -7.69 -39.49
N THR A 173 -8.44 -7.40 -39.22
CA THR A 173 -7.47 -6.95 -40.24
C THR A 173 -6.45 -8.04 -40.60
N GLY A 174 -6.31 -9.05 -39.74
CA GLY A 174 -5.42 -10.19 -39.93
C GLY A 174 -5.74 -11.29 -38.91
N GLY A 175 -4.78 -12.19 -38.69
CA GLY A 175 -4.95 -13.35 -37.81
C GLY A 175 -5.94 -14.38 -38.34
N SER A 176 -6.31 -15.33 -37.48
CA SER A 176 -7.23 -16.41 -37.85
C SER A 176 -8.24 -16.75 -36.75
N ILE A 177 -9.47 -17.06 -37.14
CA ILE A 177 -10.53 -17.59 -36.27
C ILE A 177 -10.88 -18.97 -36.79
N THR A 178 -10.39 -20.01 -36.13
CA THR A 178 -10.42 -21.37 -36.69
C THR A 178 -10.77 -22.45 -35.72
N ASN A 179 -11.37 -23.54 -36.17
CA ASN A 179 -11.62 -24.72 -35.32
C ASN A 179 -12.42 -24.41 -34.04
N ASN A 180 -13.31 -23.42 -34.10
CA ASN A 180 -14.20 -23.09 -32.99
C ASN A 180 -15.58 -23.72 -33.23
N THR A 181 -16.27 -24.07 -32.15
CA THR A 181 -17.56 -24.77 -32.19
C THR A 181 -18.62 -23.99 -31.40
N ALA A 182 -19.83 -23.85 -31.97
CA ALA A 182 -20.96 -23.22 -31.30
C ALA A 182 -22.30 -23.78 -31.81
N VAL A 183 -23.43 -23.30 -31.29
CA VAL A 183 -24.75 -23.55 -31.89
C VAL A 183 -24.99 -22.59 -33.06
N ARG A 184 -24.68 -21.30 -32.90
CA ARG A 184 -24.69 -20.31 -33.98
C ARG A 184 -23.37 -19.57 -34.01
N GLY A 185 -22.83 -19.30 -35.20
CA GLY A 185 -21.60 -18.51 -35.30
C GLY A 185 -20.39 -19.27 -34.77
N GLY A 186 -20.00 -20.37 -35.39
CA GLY A 186 -18.86 -21.18 -34.93
C GLY A 186 -17.61 -20.31 -34.75
N GLY A 187 -17.28 -19.54 -35.78
CA GLY A 187 -16.24 -18.51 -35.71
C GLY A 187 -16.74 -17.26 -35.00
N ILE A 188 -17.72 -16.57 -35.60
CA ILE A 188 -18.24 -15.29 -35.13
C ILE A 188 -19.77 -15.32 -35.05
N PHE A 189 -20.31 -14.84 -33.94
CA PHE A 189 -21.71 -14.44 -33.83
C PHE A 189 -21.81 -12.92 -33.66
N ASN A 190 -22.65 -12.26 -34.45
CA ASN A 190 -22.91 -10.83 -34.38
C ASN A 190 -24.35 -10.56 -33.94
N ASP A 191 -24.54 -10.01 -32.74
CA ASP A 191 -25.85 -9.80 -32.11
C ASP A 191 -26.54 -8.53 -32.61
N ALA A 192 -27.80 -8.65 -33.01
CA ALA A 192 -28.64 -7.51 -33.39
C ALA A 192 -29.19 -6.74 -32.20
N ASN A 193 -29.42 -7.38 -31.06
CA ASN A 193 -30.03 -6.72 -29.89
C ASN A 193 -29.13 -5.62 -29.34
N ALA A 194 -27.82 -5.74 -29.56
CA ALA A 194 -26.81 -4.76 -29.18
C ALA A 194 -26.36 -3.85 -30.34
N SER A 195 -26.93 -4.00 -31.54
CA SER A 195 -26.48 -3.32 -32.78
C SER A 195 -25.02 -3.61 -33.14
N GLY A 196 -24.62 -4.88 -33.02
CA GLY A 196 -23.25 -5.32 -33.26
C GLY A 196 -22.81 -5.11 -34.71
N LYS A 197 -21.56 -4.66 -34.89
CA LYS A 197 -20.95 -4.39 -36.20
C LYS A 197 -19.70 -5.23 -36.40
N VAL A 198 -19.58 -5.87 -37.55
CA VAL A 198 -18.40 -6.67 -37.90
C VAL A 198 -17.77 -6.15 -39.18
N TYR A 199 -16.45 -5.93 -39.15
CA TYR A 199 -15.64 -5.50 -40.29
C TYR A 199 -14.55 -6.52 -40.57
N ILE A 200 -14.71 -7.32 -41.62
CA ILE A 200 -13.70 -8.26 -42.11
C ILE A 200 -12.91 -7.58 -43.23
N LYS A 201 -11.68 -7.18 -42.93
CA LYS A 201 -10.75 -6.51 -43.85
C LYS A 201 -9.62 -7.43 -44.30
N GLY A 202 -9.35 -8.49 -43.55
CA GLY A 202 -8.28 -9.45 -43.83
C GLY A 202 -8.34 -10.66 -42.89
N GLY A 203 -7.33 -11.53 -42.96
CA GLY A 203 -7.22 -12.74 -42.16
C GLY A 203 -8.12 -13.90 -42.63
N THR A 204 -8.21 -14.95 -41.81
CA THR A 204 -8.86 -16.21 -42.17
C THR A 204 -9.90 -16.67 -41.14
N ILE A 205 -11.11 -16.98 -41.58
CA ILE A 205 -12.17 -17.61 -40.77
C ILE A 205 -12.45 -18.99 -41.37
N ALA A 206 -11.93 -20.04 -40.74
CA ALA A 206 -11.96 -21.37 -41.37
C ALA A 206 -12.13 -22.54 -40.41
N ASN A 207 -12.71 -23.62 -40.91
CA ASN A 207 -12.86 -24.87 -40.15
C ASN A 207 -13.64 -24.71 -38.84
N ASN A 208 -14.49 -23.67 -38.74
CA ASN A 208 -15.39 -23.53 -37.61
C ASN A 208 -16.65 -24.36 -37.84
N GLN A 209 -17.27 -24.80 -36.75
CA GLN A 209 -18.44 -25.67 -36.78
C GLN A 209 -19.60 -25.04 -36.01
N ALA A 210 -20.81 -25.10 -36.58
CA ALA A 210 -22.03 -24.71 -35.89
C ALA A 210 -23.26 -25.46 -36.41
N LEU A 211 -24.44 -25.19 -35.85
CA LEU A 211 -25.70 -25.61 -36.50
C LEU A 211 -26.00 -24.71 -37.70
N THR A 212 -25.75 -23.40 -37.58
CA THR A 212 -25.85 -22.43 -38.68
C THR A 212 -24.89 -21.25 -38.50
N GLY A 213 -24.54 -20.60 -39.61
CA GLY A 213 -23.52 -19.56 -39.69
C GLY A 213 -22.17 -20.03 -39.13
N ALA A 214 -21.67 -21.19 -39.57
CA ALA A 214 -20.50 -21.80 -38.93
C ALA A 214 -19.26 -20.91 -39.02
N GLY A 215 -19.05 -20.20 -40.14
CA GLY A 215 -18.07 -19.12 -40.20
C GLY A 215 -18.54 -17.89 -39.44
N ILE A 216 -19.61 -17.27 -39.92
CA ILE A 216 -20.22 -16.06 -39.36
C ILE A 216 -21.74 -16.22 -39.32
N TYR A 217 -22.34 -16.00 -38.15
CA TYR A 217 -23.77 -15.79 -38.01
C TYR A 217 -24.04 -14.31 -37.72
N ASN A 218 -24.60 -13.60 -38.70
CA ASN A 218 -24.82 -12.16 -38.65
C ASN A 218 -26.29 -11.82 -38.47
N GLN A 219 -26.62 -11.09 -37.40
CA GLN A 219 -27.97 -10.60 -37.16
C GLN A 219 -28.13 -9.09 -37.47
N TYR A 220 -27.04 -8.35 -37.68
CA TYR A 220 -27.07 -6.90 -37.93
C TYR A 220 -26.09 -6.49 -39.03
N GLU A 221 -25.12 -5.59 -38.79
CA GLU A 221 -24.22 -5.06 -39.82
C GLU A 221 -22.95 -5.89 -39.97
N LEU A 222 -22.72 -6.39 -41.19
CA LEU A 222 -21.49 -7.10 -41.58
C LEU A 222 -20.88 -6.46 -42.83
N HIS A 223 -19.63 -6.01 -42.73
CA HIS A 223 -18.83 -5.51 -43.85
C HIS A 223 -17.69 -6.48 -44.14
N ILE A 224 -17.58 -6.93 -45.39
CA ILE A 224 -16.52 -7.82 -45.86
C ILE A 224 -15.80 -7.15 -47.03
N SER A 225 -14.57 -6.69 -46.79
CA SER A 225 -13.73 -6.00 -47.76
C SER A 225 -12.49 -6.80 -48.17
N GLY A 226 -12.20 -7.90 -47.48
CA GLY A 226 -11.07 -8.78 -47.75
C GLY A 226 -11.10 -10.03 -46.86
N GLY A 227 -10.00 -10.79 -46.85
CA GLY A 227 -9.88 -12.01 -46.06
C GLY A 227 -10.52 -13.25 -46.69
N THR A 228 -10.41 -14.38 -46.00
CA THR A 228 -10.90 -15.68 -46.47
C THR A 228 -11.83 -16.34 -45.47
N ILE A 229 -13.00 -16.76 -45.93
CA ILE A 229 -13.99 -17.53 -45.17
C ILE A 229 -14.21 -18.86 -45.89
N SER A 230 -13.68 -19.95 -45.35
CA SER A 230 -13.63 -21.25 -46.04
C SER A 230 -13.61 -22.46 -45.12
N GLY A 231 -14.13 -23.60 -45.58
CA GLY A 231 -14.07 -24.86 -44.84
C GLY A 231 -14.89 -24.86 -43.55
N ASN A 232 -15.78 -23.87 -43.35
CA ASN A 232 -16.68 -23.84 -42.20
C ASN A 232 -17.88 -24.76 -42.46
N ILE A 233 -18.34 -25.47 -41.43
CA ILE A 233 -19.32 -26.55 -41.55
C ILE A 233 -20.51 -26.30 -40.62
N ALA A 234 -21.69 -26.18 -41.23
CA ALA A 234 -22.97 -26.12 -40.55
C ALA A 234 -23.70 -27.47 -40.66
N THR A 235 -24.02 -28.08 -39.52
CA THR A 235 -24.72 -29.39 -39.47
C THR A 235 -26.24 -29.26 -39.62
N GLY A 236 -26.78 -28.09 -39.30
CA GLY A 236 -28.18 -27.74 -39.42
C GLY A 236 -28.88 -27.52 -38.09
N ASP A 237 -29.68 -26.46 -38.02
CA ASP A 237 -30.55 -26.20 -36.86
C ASP A 237 -31.89 -26.93 -36.95
N ALA A 238 -32.70 -26.82 -35.89
CA ALA A 238 -34.04 -27.44 -35.83
C ALA A 238 -35.02 -26.89 -36.88
N TYR A 239 -34.70 -25.75 -37.50
CA TYR A 239 -35.50 -25.09 -38.54
C TYR A 239 -35.02 -25.45 -39.95
N GLY A 240 -33.99 -26.28 -40.07
CA GLY A 240 -33.42 -26.69 -41.35
C GLY A 240 -32.43 -25.69 -41.94
N ASN A 241 -32.06 -24.61 -41.24
CA ASN A 241 -31.02 -23.70 -41.69
C ASN A 241 -29.65 -24.37 -41.50
N LYS A 242 -28.88 -24.44 -42.58
CA LYS A 242 -27.56 -25.10 -42.58
C LYS A 242 -26.55 -24.19 -43.27
N ASN A 243 -26.30 -22.99 -42.73
CA ASN A 243 -25.46 -22.02 -43.44
C ASN A 243 -23.99 -22.16 -43.03
N GLY A 244 -23.16 -22.74 -43.90
CA GLY A 244 -21.77 -23.07 -43.58
C GLY A 244 -20.86 -21.85 -43.41
N GLY A 245 -20.87 -20.95 -44.38
CA GLY A 245 -20.00 -19.78 -44.39
C GLY A 245 -20.60 -18.63 -43.57
N VAL A 246 -21.27 -17.74 -44.27
CA VAL A 246 -21.90 -16.54 -43.71
C VAL A 246 -23.42 -16.66 -43.78
N ASP A 247 -24.06 -16.56 -42.63
CA ASP A 247 -25.51 -16.53 -42.48
C ASP A 247 -25.96 -15.10 -42.17
N SER A 248 -26.68 -14.47 -43.11
CA SER A 248 -27.35 -13.18 -42.94
C SER A 248 -28.84 -13.30 -43.32
N SER A 249 -29.49 -14.34 -42.82
CA SER A 249 -30.86 -14.70 -43.19
C SER A 249 -31.97 -14.00 -42.38
N LEU A 250 -31.64 -13.11 -41.45
CA LEU A 250 -32.65 -12.36 -40.67
C LEU A 250 -33.01 -11.03 -41.34
N ASP A 251 -34.21 -10.52 -41.01
CA ASP A 251 -34.67 -9.22 -41.52
C ASP A 251 -33.78 -8.05 -41.06
N SER A 252 -33.22 -8.15 -39.86
CA SER A 252 -32.31 -7.17 -39.29
C SER A 252 -30.90 -7.23 -39.89
N SER A 253 -30.55 -8.32 -40.58
CA SER A 253 -29.19 -8.53 -41.11
C SER A 253 -28.95 -7.71 -42.36
N THR A 254 -27.82 -7.00 -42.40
CA THR A 254 -27.33 -6.30 -43.59
C THR A 254 -25.88 -6.68 -43.87
N THR A 255 -25.59 -6.92 -45.15
CA THR A 255 -24.28 -7.37 -45.61
C THR A 255 -23.75 -6.39 -46.65
N TYR A 256 -22.53 -5.91 -46.42
CA TYR A 256 -21.79 -5.01 -47.29
C TYR A 256 -20.54 -5.73 -47.81
N ILE A 257 -20.29 -5.64 -49.11
CA ILE A 257 -19.13 -6.25 -49.75
C ILE A 257 -18.37 -5.22 -50.58
N SER A 258 -17.05 -5.27 -50.53
CA SER A 258 -16.11 -4.50 -51.36
C SER A 258 -14.76 -5.22 -51.47
N GLY A 259 -13.78 -4.69 -52.21
CA GLY A 259 -12.40 -5.17 -52.16
C GLY A 259 -12.19 -6.59 -52.70
N ASN A 260 -11.44 -7.45 -52.02
CA ASN A 260 -11.05 -8.79 -52.51
C ASN A 260 -11.42 -9.98 -51.59
N PRO A 261 -12.64 -10.08 -51.06
CA PRO A 261 -13.00 -11.16 -50.15
C PRO A 261 -13.14 -12.51 -50.86
N VAL A 262 -12.78 -13.57 -50.16
CA VAL A 262 -12.92 -14.96 -50.62
C VAL A 262 -13.87 -15.70 -49.66
N ILE A 263 -15.07 -16.03 -50.13
CA ILE A 263 -16.09 -16.75 -49.37
C ILE A 263 -16.47 -17.99 -50.18
N THR A 264 -15.74 -19.09 -49.97
CA THR A 264 -15.82 -20.29 -50.80
C THR A 264 -15.55 -21.56 -49.99
N GLY A 265 -16.07 -22.71 -50.44
CA GLY A 265 -15.77 -24.00 -49.83
C GLY A 265 -16.34 -24.19 -48.42
N ASN A 266 -17.44 -23.49 -48.09
CA ASN A 266 -18.16 -23.68 -46.83
C ASN A 266 -19.38 -24.57 -47.05
N LEU A 267 -19.76 -25.33 -46.00
CA LEU A 267 -20.72 -26.42 -46.13
C LEU A 267 -21.89 -26.32 -45.17
N GLY A 268 -23.06 -26.63 -45.72
CA GLY A 268 -24.35 -26.66 -45.07
C GLY A 268 -25.06 -27.99 -45.27
N GLY A 269 -25.10 -28.84 -44.24
CA GLY A 269 -25.72 -30.15 -44.34
C GLY A 269 -25.15 -31.03 -45.46
N GLY A 270 -23.87 -30.87 -45.77
CA GLY A 270 -23.16 -31.60 -46.82
C GLY A 270 -23.08 -30.89 -48.19
N SER A 271 -23.84 -29.81 -48.40
CA SER A 271 -23.83 -29.03 -49.65
C SER A 271 -23.10 -27.71 -49.52
N THR A 272 -22.64 -27.13 -50.63
CA THR A 272 -22.08 -25.77 -50.65
C THR A 272 -23.06 -24.75 -50.13
N VAL A 273 -22.70 -24.03 -49.09
CA VAL A 273 -23.47 -22.86 -48.60
C VAL A 273 -22.48 -21.82 -48.07
N ASN A 274 -22.04 -20.92 -48.96
CA ASN A 274 -21.00 -19.93 -48.68
C ASN A 274 -21.56 -18.64 -48.09
N LEU A 275 -22.51 -17.99 -48.76
CA LEU A 275 -23.14 -16.77 -48.28
C LEU A 275 -24.65 -16.84 -48.53
N VAL A 276 -25.42 -16.75 -47.45
CA VAL A 276 -26.87 -16.57 -47.49
C VAL A 276 -27.20 -15.20 -46.98
N SER A 277 -28.05 -14.48 -47.71
CA SER A 277 -28.54 -13.17 -47.31
C SER A 277 -30.01 -13.03 -47.65
N LYS A 278 -30.84 -12.68 -46.66
CA LYS A 278 -32.27 -12.39 -46.86
C LYS A 278 -32.44 -11.04 -47.55
N ASN A 279 -31.75 -10.03 -47.04
CA ASN A 279 -31.66 -8.72 -47.67
C ASN A 279 -30.64 -8.75 -48.82
N LYS A 280 -30.79 -7.86 -49.81
CA LYS A 280 -29.81 -7.71 -50.89
C LYS A 280 -28.44 -7.33 -50.32
N ILE A 281 -27.39 -7.91 -50.89
CA ILE A 281 -26.00 -7.60 -50.55
C ILE A 281 -25.65 -6.22 -51.11
N ASN A 282 -25.21 -5.31 -50.26
CA ASN A 282 -24.82 -3.96 -50.67
C ASN A 282 -23.37 -3.96 -51.16
N ILE A 283 -23.15 -3.51 -52.40
CA ILE A 283 -21.81 -3.26 -52.93
C ILE A 283 -21.41 -1.84 -52.50
N GLU A 284 -20.49 -1.75 -51.54
CA GLU A 284 -20.13 -0.47 -50.91
C GLU A 284 -19.03 0.26 -51.71
N ALA A 285 -18.09 -0.51 -52.25
CA ALA A 285 -17.03 -0.09 -53.15
C ALA A 285 -16.70 -1.24 -54.14
N ALA A 286 -15.92 -0.93 -55.18
CA ALA A 286 -15.60 -1.90 -56.22
C ALA A 286 -14.95 -3.18 -55.66
N LEU A 287 -15.40 -4.33 -56.16
CA LEU A 287 -14.69 -5.59 -56.03
C LEU A 287 -13.45 -5.56 -56.93
N THR A 288 -12.37 -6.14 -56.44
CA THR A 288 -11.05 -6.14 -57.07
C THR A 288 -10.61 -7.57 -57.37
N THR A 289 -9.56 -7.70 -58.19
CA THR A 289 -9.03 -9.00 -58.61
C THR A 289 -8.74 -9.91 -57.41
N GLY A 290 -9.25 -11.14 -57.47
CA GLY A 290 -9.11 -12.14 -56.41
C GLY A 290 -10.36 -12.33 -55.55
N ALA A 291 -11.34 -11.40 -55.59
CA ALA A 291 -12.64 -11.61 -54.97
C ALA A 291 -13.34 -12.85 -55.56
N LYS A 292 -13.83 -13.72 -54.69
CA LYS A 292 -14.61 -14.92 -55.05
C LYS A 292 -15.67 -15.17 -53.98
N ILE A 293 -16.94 -15.04 -54.33
CA ILE A 293 -18.05 -15.14 -53.38
C ILE A 293 -19.08 -16.15 -53.89
N GLY A 294 -19.20 -17.29 -53.23
CA GLY A 294 -20.34 -18.17 -53.45
C GLY A 294 -21.59 -17.59 -52.80
N TYR A 295 -22.68 -17.49 -53.56
CA TYR A 295 -23.99 -17.05 -53.07
C TYR A 295 -24.99 -18.20 -53.16
N TYR A 296 -25.66 -18.47 -52.04
CA TYR A 296 -26.72 -19.46 -51.97
C TYR A 296 -28.08 -18.77 -51.94
N GLY A 297 -28.86 -18.99 -53.00
CA GLY A 297 -30.25 -18.55 -53.12
C GLY A 297 -31.16 -19.72 -53.53
N THR A 298 -32.42 -19.63 -53.11
CA THR A 298 -33.45 -20.66 -53.38
C THR A 298 -34.43 -20.27 -54.48
N ALA A 299 -34.32 -19.04 -55.01
CA ALA A 299 -35.16 -18.53 -56.09
C ALA A 299 -34.33 -17.63 -57.02
N ALA A 300 -34.77 -17.53 -58.28
CA ALA A 300 -34.21 -16.57 -59.22
C ALA A 300 -34.57 -15.13 -58.78
N GLY A 301 -33.65 -14.20 -58.99
CA GLY A 301 -33.85 -12.81 -58.61
C GLY A 301 -32.56 -12.06 -58.32
N VAL A 302 -32.69 -10.73 -58.26
CA VAL A 302 -31.60 -9.81 -57.93
C VAL A 302 -31.23 -9.96 -56.45
N PHE A 303 -29.96 -10.25 -56.18
CA PHE A 303 -29.45 -10.44 -54.81
C PHE A 303 -28.46 -9.36 -54.37
N THR A 304 -28.13 -8.39 -55.23
CA THR A 304 -27.26 -7.25 -54.88
C THR A 304 -27.95 -5.91 -55.02
N ASN A 305 -27.37 -4.90 -54.38
CA ASN A 305 -27.69 -3.49 -54.51
C ASN A 305 -26.38 -2.70 -54.70
N GLY A 306 -26.32 -1.84 -55.73
CA GLY A 306 -25.17 -0.98 -56.00
C GLY A 306 -24.11 -1.60 -56.92
N TRP A 307 -24.34 -2.78 -57.51
CA TRP A 307 -23.38 -3.39 -58.44
C TRP A 307 -23.07 -2.45 -59.60
N GLY A 308 -24.09 -1.99 -60.33
CA GLY A 308 -23.89 -1.18 -61.54
C GLY A 308 -23.18 0.14 -61.28
N SER A 309 -23.47 0.78 -60.14
CA SER A 309 -22.86 2.06 -59.79
C SER A 309 -21.41 1.93 -59.30
N LYS A 310 -21.03 0.79 -58.69
CA LYS A 310 -19.68 0.58 -58.15
C LYS A 310 -18.74 -0.20 -59.06
N MET A 311 -19.27 -1.14 -59.84
CA MET A 311 -18.51 -2.02 -60.74
C MET A 311 -18.52 -1.56 -62.20
N GLY A 312 -19.45 -0.68 -62.57
CA GLY A 312 -19.67 -0.28 -63.96
C GLY A 312 -20.42 -1.33 -64.78
N SER A 313 -20.81 -0.94 -66.01
CA SER A 313 -21.65 -1.75 -66.90
C SER A 313 -20.92 -2.94 -67.54
N SER A 314 -19.59 -2.91 -67.64
CA SER A 314 -18.79 -3.97 -68.28
C SER A 314 -18.43 -5.14 -67.35
N ALA A 315 -18.39 -4.94 -66.03
CA ALA A 315 -17.96 -5.97 -65.08
C ALA A 315 -19.02 -7.06 -64.89
N ALA A 316 -18.80 -8.28 -65.39
CA ALA A 316 -19.79 -9.36 -65.25
C ALA A 316 -19.92 -9.83 -63.78
N PRO A 317 -21.13 -9.92 -63.20
CA PRO A 317 -21.33 -10.47 -61.85
C PRO A 317 -20.73 -11.86 -61.65
N SER A 318 -20.78 -12.72 -62.67
CA SER A 318 -20.22 -14.07 -62.67
C SER A 318 -18.69 -14.12 -62.56
N SER A 319 -17.99 -13.00 -62.75
CA SER A 319 -16.54 -12.92 -62.53
C SER A 319 -16.16 -12.87 -61.04
N PHE A 320 -17.13 -12.59 -60.17
CA PHE A 320 -16.90 -12.40 -58.73
C PHE A 320 -17.82 -13.27 -57.88
N PHE A 321 -19.03 -13.54 -58.36
CA PHE A 321 -20.01 -14.39 -57.69
C PHE A 321 -20.19 -15.72 -58.41
N THR A 322 -20.34 -16.79 -57.62
CA THR A 322 -20.82 -18.11 -58.09
C THR A 322 -22.16 -18.43 -57.43
N SER A 323 -22.96 -19.28 -58.07
CA SER A 323 -24.17 -19.82 -57.44
C SER A 323 -23.79 -21.10 -56.71
N ASP A 324 -24.09 -21.18 -55.42
CA ASP A 324 -23.91 -22.40 -54.64
C ASP A 324 -25.05 -23.40 -54.88
N ASN A 325 -26.17 -22.93 -55.43
CA ASN A 325 -27.29 -23.77 -55.84
C ASN A 325 -27.22 -24.01 -57.34
N THR A 326 -26.98 -25.26 -57.73
CA THR A 326 -26.79 -25.71 -59.12
C THR A 326 -28.01 -25.49 -60.02
N SER A 327 -29.18 -25.23 -59.44
CA SER A 327 -30.40 -24.88 -60.19
C SER A 327 -30.34 -23.48 -60.80
N PHE A 328 -29.39 -22.64 -60.37
CA PHE A 328 -29.26 -21.24 -60.79
C PHE A 328 -27.86 -20.93 -61.29
N SER A 329 -27.76 -19.93 -62.16
CA SER A 329 -26.50 -19.32 -62.59
C SER A 329 -26.48 -17.84 -62.23
N VAL A 330 -25.28 -17.30 -62.02
CA VAL A 330 -25.10 -15.87 -61.77
C VAL A 330 -25.20 -15.10 -63.08
N THR A 331 -26.14 -14.18 -63.12
CA THR A 331 -26.49 -13.33 -64.27
C THR A 331 -26.51 -11.86 -63.85
N ARG A 332 -26.84 -10.98 -64.79
CA ARG A 332 -27.08 -9.57 -64.54
C ARG A 332 -28.52 -9.22 -64.89
N SER A 333 -29.21 -8.52 -63.99
CA SER A 333 -30.55 -7.99 -64.20
C SER A 333 -30.67 -6.63 -63.52
N ASN A 334 -31.27 -5.64 -64.19
CA ASN A 334 -31.43 -4.28 -63.67
C ASN A 334 -30.11 -3.65 -63.17
N ASN A 335 -29.00 -3.88 -63.88
CA ASN A 335 -27.64 -3.48 -63.49
C ASN A 335 -27.13 -4.07 -62.16
N GLU A 336 -27.82 -5.07 -61.61
CA GLU A 336 -27.45 -5.79 -60.40
C GLU A 336 -27.09 -7.25 -60.69
N ALA A 337 -26.33 -7.88 -59.79
CA ALA A 337 -26.13 -9.33 -59.80
C ALA A 337 -27.45 -10.05 -59.43
N SER A 338 -27.77 -11.06 -60.22
CA SER A 338 -29.03 -11.81 -60.13
C SER A 338 -28.80 -13.30 -60.31
N LEU A 339 -29.59 -14.12 -59.64
CA LEU A 339 -29.73 -15.54 -59.98
C LEU A 339 -30.72 -15.68 -61.14
N GLY A 340 -30.31 -16.38 -62.20
CA GLY A 340 -31.13 -16.64 -63.39
C GLY A 340 -31.53 -18.11 -63.50
N THR A 341 -32.72 -18.37 -64.07
CA THR A 341 -33.17 -19.72 -64.43
C THR A 341 -32.52 -20.13 -65.75
N GLY A 342 -31.50 -20.97 -65.65
CA GLY A 342 -30.66 -21.37 -66.77
C GLY A 342 -29.47 -22.12 -66.19
N GLY A 343 -29.73 -23.37 -65.80
CA GLY A 343 -28.69 -24.29 -65.36
C GLY A 343 -27.74 -24.54 -66.53
N GLY A 344 -26.54 -23.98 -66.44
CA GLY A 344 -25.49 -24.12 -67.43
C GLY A 344 -24.17 -24.07 -66.71
N GLY A 345 -23.65 -25.26 -66.38
CA GLY A 345 -22.27 -25.48 -65.95
C GLY A 345 -21.81 -24.61 -64.78
N GLY A 346 -22.54 -24.59 -63.67
CA GLY A 346 -21.85 -24.35 -62.41
C GLY A 346 -20.83 -25.48 -62.28
N GLU A 347 -19.53 -25.16 -62.20
CA GLU A 347 -18.55 -26.17 -61.81
C GLU A 347 -19.09 -26.79 -60.52
N THR A 348 -19.48 -28.07 -60.60
CA THR A 348 -19.89 -28.82 -59.43
C THR A 348 -18.64 -29.00 -58.62
N THR A 349 -18.41 -28.08 -57.69
CA THR A 349 -17.39 -28.22 -56.67
C THR A 349 -17.70 -29.51 -55.93
N GLU A 350 -16.89 -30.53 -56.13
CA GLU A 350 -17.02 -31.78 -55.39
C GLU A 350 -16.42 -31.58 -54.00
N TYR A 351 -17.07 -32.12 -52.99
CA TYR A 351 -16.61 -32.04 -51.61
C TYR A 351 -16.19 -33.41 -51.13
N TYR A 352 -15.10 -33.42 -50.40
CA TYR A 352 -14.45 -34.65 -49.99
C TYR A 352 -14.15 -34.62 -48.51
N THR A 353 -14.50 -35.71 -47.85
CA THR A 353 -14.20 -35.92 -46.45
C THR A 353 -12.70 -36.14 -46.28
N VAL A 354 -12.08 -35.33 -45.44
CA VAL A 354 -10.71 -35.46 -44.99
C VAL A 354 -10.73 -36.06 -43.58
N LYS A 355 -10.39 -37.34 -43.48
CA LYS A 355 -10.27 -38.04 -42.20
C LYS A 355 -8.85 -37.94 -41.69
N PHE A 356 -8.69 -37.90 -40.38
CA PHE A 356 -7.38 -37.87 -39.75
C PHE A 356 -7.13 -39.19 -39.02
N ASP A 357 -6.04 -39.84 -39.37
CA ASP A 357 -5.58 -41.07 -38.75
C ASP A 357 -4.35 -40.76 -37.87
N ALA A 358 -4.46 -41.08 -36.59
CA ALA A 358 -3.42 -40.86 -35.60
C ALA A 358 -2.15 -41.67 -35.90
N ASN A 359 -2.22 -42.73 -36.71
CA ASN A 359 -1.09 -43.53 -37.17
C ASN A 359 -0.15 -43.94 -36.01
N GLY A 360 -0.75 -44.46 -34.94
CA GLY A 360 -0.06 -44.88 -33.71
C GLY A 360 -0.02 -43.83 -32.59
N GLY A 361 -0.45 -42.59 -32.85
CA GLY A 361 -0.77 -41.61 -31.80
C GLY A 361 -2.08 -41.93 -31.09
N LEU A 362 -2.40 -41.18 -30.03
CA LEU A 362 -3.66 -41.29 -29.28
C LEU A 362 -4.61 -40.14 -29.64
N ASP A 363 -5.84 -40.23 -29.14
CA ASP A 363 -6.96 -39.32 -29.38
C ASP A 363 -7.55 -39.37 -30.81
N LYS A 364 -8.64 -38.61 -31.01
CA LYS A 364 -9.34 -38.49 -32.29
C LYS A 364 -9.38 -37.03 -32.70
N MET A 365 -9.17 -36.79 -33.98
CA MET A 365 -9.46 -35.50 -34.61
C MET A 365 -10.77 -35.61 -35.37
N ASP A 366 -11.56 -34.55 -35.34
CA ASP A 366 -12.79 -34.49 -36.11
C ASP A 366 -12.47 -34.52 -37.61
N ASP A 367 -13.27 -35.30 -38.34
CA ASP A 367 -13.25 -35.31 -39.80
C ASP A 367 -13.51 -33.89 -40.31
N ARG A 368 -12.82 -33.52 -41.38
CA ARG A 368 -13.01 -32.23 -42.07
C ARG A 368 -13.56 -32.49 -43.46
N ILE A 369 -14.00 -31.42 -44.12
CA ILE A 369 -14.43 -31.51 -45.51
C ILE A 369 -13.67 -30.46 -46.31
N ALA A 370 -13.14 -30.89 -47.45
CA ALA A 370 -12.41 -30.07 -48.38
C ALA A 370 -13.18 -29.95 -49.70
N SER A 371 -13.12 -28.76 -50.31
CA SER A 371 -13.67 -28.49 -51.63
C SER A 371 -12.63 -28.85 -52.70
N SER A 372 -13.08 -29.41 -53.83
CA SER A 372 -12.26 -29.68 -55.02
C SER A 372 -11.62 -28.42 -55.61
N ASP A 373 -12.19 -27.26 -55.34
CA ASP A 373 -11.88 -26.00 -56.03
C ASP A 373 -11.10 -25.02 -55.14
N SER A 374 -10.90 -25.36 -53.86
CA SER A 374 -10.07 -24.61 -52.94
C SER A 374 -8.94 -25.46 -52.36
N LEU A 375 -7.88 -24.79 -51.90
CA LEU A 375 -6.80 -25.48 -51.20
C LEU A 375 -7.26 -25.72 -49.75
N PHE A 376 -7.20 -26.98 -49.34
CA PHE A 376 -7.43 -27.39 -47.96
C PHE A 376 -6.19 -27.08 -47.12
N VAL A 377 -6.35 -26.25 -46.09
CA VAL A 377 -5.27 -25.93 -45.15
C VAL A 377 -5.14 -27.07 -44.14
N LEU A 378 -3.97 -27.70 -44.09
CA LEU A 378 -3.70 -28.77 -43.15
C LEU A 378 -3.75 -28.22 -41.71
N PRO A 379 -4.51 -28.86 -40.80
CA PRO A 379 -4.60 -28.40 -39.43
C PRO A 379 -3.32 -28.67 -38.64
N GLU A 380 -3.20 -28.00 -37.50
CA GLU A 380 -2.32 -28.47 -36.42
C GLU A 380 -2.71 -29.89 -36.00
N CYS A 381 -1.70 -30.72 -35.77
CA CYS A 381 -1.93 -32.05 -35.22
C CYS A 381 -2.45 -31.93 -33.79
N GLN A 382 -3.62 -32.51 -33.53
CA GLN A 382 -4.22 -32.58 -32.20
C GLN A 382 -4.11 -33.98 -31.59
N PHE A 383 -3.48 -34.93 -32.28
CA PHE A 383 -3.20 -36.24 -31.72
C PHE A 383 -2.10 -36.15 -30.66
N THR A 384 -2.29 -36.87 -29.57
CA THR A 384 -1.19 -37.11 -28.63
C THR A 384 -0.15 -38.01 -29.29
N PRO A 385 1.14 -37.62 -29.36
CA PRO A 385 2.16 -38.43 -30.01
C PRO A 385 2.37 -39.81 -29.37
N PRO A 386 2.71 -40.85 -30.15
CA PRO A 386 3.20 -42.11 -29.61
C PRO A 386 4.47 -41.88 -28.76
N SER A 387 4.67 -42.70 -27.74
CA SER A 387 5.83 -42.62 -26.83
C SER A 387 7.16 -42.55 -27.62
N GLY A 388 8.00 -41.56 -27.28
CA GLY A 388 9.30 -41.35 -27.91
C GLY A 388 9.27 -40.73 -29.31
N LYS A 389 8.11 -40.25 -29.78
CA LYS A 389 7.97 -39.60 -31.09
C LYS A 389 7.39 -38.19 -30.98
N SER A 390 7.57 -37.40 -32.03
CA SER A 390 6.94 -36.09 -32.18
C SER A 390 6.27 -36.00 -33.55
N PHE A 391 5.21 -35.20 -33.65
CA PHE A 391 4.55 -34.95 -34.93
C PHE A 391 5.58 -34.31 -35.87
N ASP A 392 5.84 -34.97 -36.99
CA ASP A 392 6.73 -34.45 -38.02
C ASP A 392 5.93 -33.63 -39.03
N LYS A 393 4.94 -34.29 -39.64
CA LYS A 393 4.08 -33.73 -40.68
C LYS A 393 2.91 -34.67 -40.96
N TRP A 394 1.93 -34.19 -41.72
CA TRP A 394 0.93 -35.02 -42.37
C TRP A 394 1.51 -35.75 -43.59
N ASP A 395 0.98 -36.93 -43.92
CA ASP A 395 1.44 -37.76 -45.05
C ASP A 395 0.98 -37.28 -46.44
N ILE A 396 0.70 -35.98 -46.59
CA ILE A 396 0.18 -35.39 -47.84
C ILE A 396 0.82 -34.03 -48.15
N GLY A 397 1.10 -33.77 -49.44
CA GLY A 397 1.71 -32.51 -49.87
C GLY A 397 3.07 -32.24 -49.19
N THR A 398 3.28 -31.00 -48.70
CA THR A 398 4.44 -30.69 -47.82
C THR A 398 4.26 -31.23 -46.41
N GLY A 399 3.01 -31.50 -46.02
CA GLY A 399 2.62 -32.09 -44.75
C GLY A 399 2.70 -31.16 -43.54
N ALA A 400 3.28 -29.97 -43.66
CA ALA A 400 3.38 -29.03 -42.55
C ALA A 400 1.99 -28.48 -42.17
N PRO A 401 1.63 -28.38 -40.88
CA PRO A 401 0.47 -27.62 -40.45
C PRO A 401 0.48 -26.20 -41.03
N GLY A 402 -0.70 -25.71 -41.45
CA GLY A 402 -0.84 -24.43 -42.14
C GLY A 402 -0.48 -24.45 -43.64
N SER A 403 0.21 -25.48 -44.13
CA SER A 403 0.38 -25.64 -45.58
C SER A 403 -0.93 -26.06 -46.24
N SER A 404 -1.12 -25.71 -47.51
CA SER A 404 -2.37 -25.97 -48.23
C SER A 404 -2.18 -27.06 -49.28
N VAL A 405 -3.17 -27.94 -49.42
CA VAL A 405 -3.19 -29.06 -50.36
C VAL A 405 -4.52 -29.12 -51.09
N LYS A 406 -4.53 -29.49 -52.37
CA LYS A 406 -5.77 -29.70 -53.12
C LYS A 406 -6.32 -31.09 -52.81
N ILE A 407 -7.58 -31.19 -52.41
CA ILE A 407 -8.25 -32.47 -52.14
C ILE A 407 -9.26 -32.72 -53.26
N THR A 408 -9.10 -33.82 -54.00
CA THR A 408 -9.93 -34.16 -55.17
C THR A 408 -10.65 -35.51 -55.03
N LYS A 409 -10.69 -36.07 -53.81
CA LYS A 409 -11.42 -37.28 -53.42
C LYS A 409 -11.40 -37.41 -51.89
N ASP A 410 -12.30 -38.21 -51.32
CA ASP A 410 -12.25 -38.57 -49.90
C ASP A 410 -10.84 -39.08 -49.55
N THR A 411 -10.24 -38.49 -48.52
CA THR A 411 -8.82 -38.67 -48.21
C THR A 411 -8.65 -38.90 -46.72
N THR A 412 -7.98 -39.98 -46.34
CA THR A 412 -7.48 -40.13 -44.97
C THR A 412 -6.03 -39.67 -44.93
N ILE A 413 -5.75 -38.68 -44.09
CA ILE A 413 -4.42 -38.13 -43.87
C ILE A 413 -3.87 -38.69 -42.56
N LYS A 414 -2.67 -39.24 -42.60
CA LYS A 414 -1.99 -39.85 -41.46
C LYS A 414 -0.99 -38.90 -40.85
N ALA A 415 -0.94 -38.87 -39.53
CA ALA A 415 0.17 -38.23 -38.83
C ALA A 415 1.47 -39.03 -39.08
N ILE A 416 2.50 -38.37 -39.60
CA ILE A 416 3.85 -38.94 -39.65
C ILE A 416 4.58 -38.51 -38.38
N TRP A 417 5.08 -39.51 -37.68
CA TRP A 417 5.82 -39.35 -36.44
C TRP A 417 7.30 -39.54 -36.73
N LYS A 418 8.13 -38.52 -36.45
CA LYS A 418 9.58 -38.72 -36.43
C LYS A 418 10.00 -39.23 -35.06
N GLY A 419 11.03 -40.07 -35.05
CA GLY A 419 11.75 -40.37 -33.81
C GLY A 419 12.10 -39.04 -33.17
N ALA A 420 11.63 -38.81 -31.95
CA ALA A 420 12.04 -37.62 -31.26
C ALA A 420 13.52 -37.85 -30.97
N SER A 421 14.42 -37.18 -31.70
CA SER A 421 15.82 -37.04 -31.30
C SER A 421 15.86 -36.10 -30.11
N VAL A 422 15.25 -36.55 -29.02
CA VAL A 422 15.47 -36.03 -27.69
C VAL A 422 16.83 -36.58 -27.30
N SER A 423 17.86 -35.81 -27.64
CA SER A 423 19.05 -35.84 -26.80
C SER A 423 18.56 -35.40 -25.43
N TYR A 424 18.80 -36.19 -24.39
CA TYR A 424 18.45 -35.79 -23.03
C TYR A 424 19.67 -35.15 -22.39
N CYS A 425 19.44 -34.11 -21.61
CA CYS A 425 20.41 -33.54 -20.71
C CYS A 425 20.05 -33.98 -19.29
N THR A 426 20.98 -34.67 -18.62
CA THR A 426 20.84 -34.95 -17.18
C THR A 426 21.27 -33.72 -16.40
N VAL A 427 20.35 -33.13 -15.63
CA VAL A 427 20.63 -32.04 -14.69
C VAL A 427 20.96 -32.65 -13.34
N ASN A 428 22.23 -32.55 -12.94
CA ASN A 428 22.75 -33.05 -11.69
C ASN A 428 22.85 -31.93 -10.66
N PHE A 429 22.62 -32.26 -9.39
CA PHE A 429 22.74 -31.31 -8.28
C PHE A 429 23.89 -31.71 -7.37
N ASN A 430 24.75 -30.74 -7.07
CA ASN A 430 25.90 -30.94 -6.19
C ASN A 430 25.77 -30.03 -4.96
N ALA A 431 25.82 -30.62 -3.77
CA ALA A 431 25.69 -29.91 -2.49
C ALA A 431 26.81 -28.90 -2.23
N ASN A 432 27.96 -29.05 -2.91
CA ASN A 432 29.10 -28.14 -2.90
C ASN A 432 29.46 -27.65 -1.48
N GLY A 433 29.79 -28.60 -0.60
CA GLY A 433 30.12 -28.35 0.80
C GLY A 433 28.94 -28.47 1.78
N GLY A 434 27.69 -28.46 1.30
CA GLY A 434 26.50 -28.86 2.07
C GLY A 434 26.37 -30.39 2.21
N SER A 435 25.27 -30.86 2.80
CA SER A 435 24.98 -32.30 2.96
C SER A 435 23.58 -32.68 2.48
N GLY A 436 23.32 -33.98 2.31
CA GLY A 436 22.07 -34.51 1.72
C GLY A 436 22.26 -34.93 0.26
N SER A 437 21.17 -35.37 -0.36
CA SER A 437 21.14 -35.80 -1.76
C SER A 437 19.94 -35.20 -2.46
N MET A 438 20.08 -34.84 -3.73
CA MET A 438 18.99 -34.43 -4.60
C MET A 438 18.98 -35.35 -5.81
N ILE A 439 17.78 -35.76 -6.22
CA ILE A 439 17.60 -36.61 -7.39
C ILE A 439 17.92 -35.79 -8.64
N SER A 440 18.73 -36.34 -9.54
CA SER A 440 19.00 -35.74 -10.84
C SER A 440 17.76 -35.79 -11.72
N ASP A 441 17.49 -34.72 -12.47
CA ASP A 441 16.43 -34.70 -13.45
C ASP A 441 16.95 -34.99 -14.86
N THR A 442 16.13 -35.64 -15.67
CA THR A 442 16.42 -35.86 -17.08
C THR A 442 15.43 -35.07 -17.92
N VAL A 443 15.93 -34.09 -18.66
CA VAL A 443 15.11 -33.20 -19.49
C VAL A 443 15.58 -33.20 -20.94
N VAL A 444 14.74 -32.69 -21.83
CA VAL A 444 15.08 -32.57 -23.25
C VAL A 444 16.27 -31.62 -23.41
N SER A 445 17.35 -32.06 -24.05
CA SER A 445 18.53 -31.23 -24.30
C SER A 445 18.15 -30.04 -25.18
N GLY A 446 18.51 -28.84 -24.74
CA GLY A 446 18.09 -27.56 -25.33
C GLY A 446 16.79 -27.00 -24.77
N SER A 447 16.06 -27.73 -23.91
CA SER A 447 14.87 -27.18 -23.25
C SER A 447 15.24 -26.24 -22.10
N SER A 448 14.33 -25.34 -21.79
CA SER A 448 14.37 -24.57 -20.54
C SER A 448 14.17 -25.53 -19.37
N TYR A 449 14.98 -25.41 -18.32
CA TYR A 449 14.88 -26.13 -17.07
C TYR A 449 14.83 -25.14 -15.92
N THR A 450 13.78 -25.22 -15.10
CA THR A 450 13.63 -24.39 -13.91
C THR A 450 14.40 -25.03 -12.77
N LEU A 451 15.38 -24.32 -12.23
CA LEU A 451 16.17 -24.83 -11.11
C LEU A 451 15.29 -24.97 -9.86
N PRO A 452 15.25 -26.15 -9.22
CA PRO A 452 14.38 -26.40 -8.08
C PRO A 452 14.83 -25.62 -6.83
N ALA A 453 13.97 -25.60 -5.82
CA ALA A 453 14.39 -25.23 -4.48
C ALA A 453 15.53 -26.15 -4.01
N CYS A 454 16.47 -25.61 -3.25
CA CYS A 454 17.56 -26.42 -2.70
C CYS A 454 17.04 -27.28 -1.54
N GLU A 455 17.18 -28.61 -1.69
CA GLU A 455 16.85 -29.58 -0.65
C GLU A 455 18.08 -30.05 0.14
N PHE A 456 19.28 -29.63 -0.26
CA PHE A 456 20.49 -29.86 0.54
C PHE A 456 20.42 -29.13 1.88
N ASN A 457 20.94 -29.78 2.91
CA ASN A 457 21.20 -29.15 4.18
C ASN A 457 22.41 -28.21 4.04
N ALA A 458 22.18 -26.92 4.31
CA ALA A 458 23.23 -25.92 4.30
C ALA A 458 24.35 -26.25 5.31
N PRO A 459 25.62 -25.94 5.00
CA PRO A 459 26.68 -25.94 5.99
C PRO A 459 26.32 -25.07 7.20
N SER A 460 26.91 -25.37 8.36
CA SER A 460 26.65 -24.60 9.60
C SER A 460 26.87 -23.09 9.39
N GLY A 461 25.87 -22.28 9.78
CA GLY A 461 25.90 -20.82 9.67
C GLY A 461 25.60 -20.25 8.27
N LYS A 462 25.32 -21.10 7.27
CA LYS A 462 25.05 -20.67 5.89
C LYS A 462 23.57 -20.82 5.50
N SER A 463 23.17 -20.12 4.44
CA SER A 463 21.90 -20.26 3.74
C SER A 463 22.14 -20.44 2.24
N PHE A 464 21.21 -21.10 1.56
CA PHE A 464 21.26 -21.27 0.12
C PHE A 464 21.20 -19.90 -0.58
N ALA A 465 22.22 -19.59 -1.37
CA ALA A 465 22.36 -18.33 -2.10
C ALA A 465 21.97 -18.45 -3.58
N GLY A 466 21.91 -19.67 -4.12
CA GLY A 466 21.62 -19.93 -5.52
C GLY A 466 22.37 -21.14 -6.07
N TRP A 467 22.07 -21.50 -7.31
CA TRP A 467 22.70 -22.56 -8.07
C TRP A 467 23.74 -21.98 -9.02
N LYS A 468 24.98 -22.40 -8.90
CA LYS A 468 26.02 -22.09 -9.89
C LYS A 468 25.97 -23.12 -11.02
N VAL A 469 25.75 -22.64 -12.24
CA VAL A 469 25.75 -23.45 -13.47
C VAL A 469 26.76 -22.80 -14.42
N GLY A 470 27.84 -23.52 -14.75
CA GLY A 470 28.98 -22.94 -15.45
C GLY A 470 29.64 -21.82 -14.63
N SER A 471 29.77 -20.63 -15.20
CA SER A 471 30.34 -19.44 -14.51
C SER A 471 29.29 -18.57 -13.80
N THR A 472 28.00 -18.82 -14.01
CA THR A 472 26.91 -17.94 -13.57
C THR A 472 26.16 -18.53 -12.37
N VAL A 473 25.70 -17.67 -11.45
CA VAL A 473 24.86 -18.05 -10.31
C VAL A 473 23.42 -17.63 -10.58
N TYR A 474 22.51 -18.58 -10.44
CA TYR A 474 21.07 -18.45 -10.66
C TYR A 474 20.33 -18.65 -9.34
N ASN A 475 19.18 -18.01 -9.14
CA ASN A 475 18.32 -18.28 -7.99
C ASN A 475 17.51 -19.58 -8.21
N ALA A 476 16.97 -20.16 -7.13
CA ALA A 476 15.95 -21.20 -7.29
C ALA A 476 14.70 -20.59 -7.95
N GLY A 477 14.11 -21.30 -8.92
CA GLY A 477 13.03 -20.80 -9.76
C GLY A 477 13.49 -20.10 -11.04
N ASP A 478 14.76 -19.71 -11.15
CA ASP A 478 15.33 -19.21 -12.41
C ASP A 478 15.46 -20.36 -13.42
N THR A 479 15.37 -20.01 -14.70
CA THR A 479 15.49 -20.97 -15.79
C THR A 479 16.89 -20.96 -16.40
N ILE A 480 17.40 -22.14 -16.71
CA ILE A 480 18.59 -22.36 -17.52
C ILE A 480 18.22 -23.12 -18.79
N THR A 481 19.03 -23.02 -19.83
CA THR A 481 18.94 -23.94 -20.97
C THR A 481 19.77 -25.18 -20.66
N ALA A 482 19.12 -26.33 -20.49
CA ALA A 482 19.80 -27.59 -20.22
C ALA A 482 20.32 -28.20 -21.54
N SER A 483 21.53 -27.85 -21.96
CA SER A 483 22.12 -28.29 -23.25
C SER A 483 23.27 -29.28 -23.06
N GLY A 484 23.50 -30.14 -24.06
CA GLY A 484 24.52 -31.20 -24.00
C GLY A 484 24.01 -32.48 -23.35
N SER A 485 24.93 -33.36 -22.93
CA SER A 485 24.61 -34.65 -22.28
C SER A 485 24.35 -34.52 -20.78
N SER A 486 24.97 -33.54 -20.11
CA SER A 486 24.74 -33.26 -18.68
C SER A 486 25.10 -31.83 -18.30
N VAL A 487 24.33 -31.27 -17.37
CA VAL A 487 24.62 -30.00 -16.70
C VAL A 487 24.65 -30.26 -15.19
N THR A 488 25.61 -29.68 -14.47
CA THR A 488 25.65 -29.77 -13.00
C THR A 488 25.42 -28.40 -12.38
N ALA A 489 24.40 -28.30 -11.53
CA ALA A 489 24.13 -27.15 -10.69
C ALA A 489 24.76 -27.35 -9.30
N TYR A 490 25.68 -26.46 -8.94
CA TYR A 490 26.39 -26.48 -7.66
C TYR A 490 25.73 -25.50 -6.70
N ALA A 491 25.26 -25.99 -5.54
CA ALA A 491 24.70 -25.12 -4.52
C ALA A 491 25.73 -24.09 -4.07
N GLN A 492 25.33 -22.82 -4.02
CA GLN A 492 26.12 -21.74 -3.44
C GLN A 492 25.55 -21.39 -2.07
N TRP A 493 26.44 -21.11 -1.13
CA TRP A 493 26.11 -20.88 0.26
C TRP A 493 26.57 -19.49 0.66
N SER A 494 25.65 -18.64 1.10
CA SER A 494 25.95 -17.34 1.71
C SER A 494 25.83 -17.44 3.23
N ASP A 495 26.43 -16.51 3.96
CA ASP A 495 26.19 -16.41 5.40
C ASP A 495 24.70 -16.16 5.67
N ALA A 496 24.06 -17.06 6.42
CA ALA A 496 22.70 -16.84 6.85
C ALA A 496 22.70 -15.67 7.83
N THR A 497 21.89 -14.64 7.63
CA THR A 497 21.82 -13.51 8.57
C THR A 497 20.61 -13.61 9.50
N CYS A 498 20.79 -13.22 10.75
CA CYS A 498 19.73 -12.99 11.73
C CYS A 498 19.69 -11.52 12.08
N THR A 499 18.48 -10.99 12.28
CA THR A 499 18.30 -9.59 12.68
C THR A 499 18.23 -9.48 14.19
N VAL A 500 19.02 -8.56 14.75
CA VAL A 500 18.93 -8.12 16.14
C VAL A 500 18.11 -6.83 16.19
N ASN A 501 16.97 -6.89 16.88
CA ASN A 501 16.05 -5.76 17.05
C ASN A 501 16.14 -5.21 18.47
N PHE A 502 15.81 -3.93 18.66
CA PHE A 502 15.87 -3.25 19.96
C PHE A 502 14.52 -2.68 20.34
N ILE A 503 14.09 -2.91 21.58
CA ILE A 503 12.86 -2.37 22.14
C ILE A 503 13.17 -1.52 23.37
N ALA A 504 12.64 -0.29 23.38
CA ALA A 504 12.88 0.70 24.44
C ALA A 504 12.17 0.37 25.76
N ASN A 505 11.15 -0.49 25.76
CA ASN A 505 10.46 -0.99 26.95
C ASN A 505 10.01 0.13 27.93
N GLY A 506 9.18 1.04 27.44
CA GLY A 506 8.73 2.22 28.19
C GLY A 506 9.68 3.43 28.13
N GLY A 507 10.92 3.26 27.67
CA GLY A 507 11.76 4.38 27.22
C GLY A 507 11.32 4.93 25.86
N SER A 508 11.98 5.97 25.37
CA SER A 508 11.67 6.61 24.08
C SER A 508 12.89 6.69 23.16
N GLY A 509 12.67 7.02 21.88
CA GLY A 509 13.70 7.01 20.84
C GLY A 509 13.71 5.73 20.00
N SER A 510 14.69 5.59 19.10
CA SER A 510 14.83 4.44 18.21
C SER A 510 16.28 3.95 18.17
N MET A 511 16.45 2.66 17.91
CA MET A 511 17.74 2.03 17.61
C MET A 511 17.56 1.21 16.35
N ASN A 512 18.44 1.39 15.37
CA ASN A 512 18.42 0.62 14.14
C ASN A 512 18.66 -0.86 14.45
N SER A 513 17.94 -1.72 13.76
CA SER A 513 18.23 -3.15 13.79
C SER A 513 19.58 -3.44 13.13
N VAL A 514 20.21 -4.54 13.56
CA VAL A 514 21.53 -4.97 13.05
C VAL A 514 21.41 -6.38 12.51
N ASN A 515 21.89 -6.60 11.28
CA ASN A 515 21.99 -7.94 10.71
C ASN A 515 23.35 -8.54 11.06
N VAL A 516 23.34 -9.76 11.59
CA VAL A 516 24.54 -10.52 11.97
C VAL A 516 24.48 -11.92 11.40
N THR A 517 25.63 -12.56 11.16
CA THR A 517 25.66 -13.95 10.71
C THR A 517 25.08 -14.88 11.79
N LYS A 518 24.23 -15.82 11.39
CA LYS A 518 23.62 -16.84 12.25
C LYS A 518 24.71 -17.69 12.89
N GLY A 519 24.64 -17.86 14.20
CA GLY A 519 25.65 -18.56 15.01
C GLY A 519 26.85 -17.69 15.40
N SER A 520 26.95 -16.45 14.93
CA SER A 520 27.99 -15.52 15.37
C SER A 520 27.70 -14.96 16.77
N GLN A 521 28.77 -14.52 17.44
CA GLN A 521 28.67 -13.79 18.70
C GLN A 521 28.35 -12.32 18.44
N TYR A 522 27.26 -11.82 19.04
CA TYR A 522 26.90 -10.42 19.05
C TYR A 522 27.17 -9.80 20.41
N THR A 523 27.92 -8.68 20.42
CA THR A 523 28.24 -7.94 21.66
C THR A 523 27.11 -6.95 21.94
N LEU A 524 26.51 -7.03 23.14
CA LEU A 524 25.39 -6.19 23.53
C LEU A 524 25.82 -4.72 23.59
N PRO A 525 25.22 -3.81 22.81
CA PRO A 525 25.68 -2.43 22.68
C PRO A 525 25.24 -1.57 23.87
N ALA A 526 25.83 -0.38 23.97
CA ALA A 526 25.29 0.66 24.83
C ALA A 526 23.87 1.06 24.37
N CYS A 527 23.00 1.40 25.32
CA CYS A 527 21.65 1.84 25.04
C CYS A 527 21.64 3.30 24.60
N THR A 528 21.00 3.60 23.47
CA THR A 528 20.78 4.98 22.99
C THR A 528 19.33 5.44 23.16
N PHE A 529 18.46 4.59 23.74
CA PHE A 529 17.11 5.03 24.13
C PHE A 529 17.18 6.06 25.25
N THR A 530 16.24 6.99 25.23
CA THR A 530 16.02 7.90 26.35
C THR A 530 15.28 7.14 27.45
N ALA A 531 15.84 7.15 28.67
CA ALA A 531 15.24 6.47 29.80
C ALA A 531 13.89 7.08 30.20
N PRO A 532 12.94 6.26 30.69
CA PRO A 532 11.75 6.79 31.35
C PRO A 532 12.13 7.71 32.52
N VAL A 533 11.29 8.72 32.80
CA VAL A 533 11.49 9.62 33.93
C VAL A 533 11.68 8.82 35.22
N GLY A 534 12.73 9.17 35.99
CA GLY A 534 13.06 8.52 37.26
C GLY A 534 13.77 7.17 37.15
N LYS A 535 14.19 6.75 35.95
CA LYS A 535 14.92 5.49 35.74
C LYS A 535 16.25 5.70 35.00
N VAL A 536 17.14 4.72 35.13
CA VAL A 536 18.41 4.60 34.41
C VAL A 536 18.51 3.23 33.75
N PHE A 537 19.25 3.15 32.64
CA PHE A 537 19.45 1.89 31.93
C PHE A 537 20.24 0.90 32.81
N ASN A 538 19.70 -0.30 32.96
CA ASN A 538 20.26 -1.36 33.82
C ASN A 538 20.86 -2.53 33.01
N GLY A 539 20.69 -2.53 31.68
CA GLY A 539 21.11 -3.60 30.80
C GLY A 539 19.99 -4.03 29.84
N TRP A 540 20.28 -5.02 29.02
CA TRP A 540 19.30 -5.69 28.18
C TRP A 540 18.73 -6.90 28.92
N ASP A 541 17.55 -7.37 28.54
CA ASP A 541 16.95 -8.62 29.03
C ASP A 541 17.89 -9.84 28.90
N LYS A 542 18.78 -9.83 27.90
CA LYS A 542 19.76 -10.90 27.64
C LYS A 542 21.14 -10.66 28.23
N GLY A 543 21.35 -9.57 28.99
CA GLY A 543 22.61 -9.30 29.69
C GLY A 543 23.02 -7.84 29.75
N ALA A 544 24.12 -7.58 30.46
CA ALA A 544 24.73 -6.26 30.57
C ALA A 544 25.41 -5.82 29.26
N VAL A 545 25.65 -4.51 29.11
CA VAL A 545 26.43 -3.95 28.00
C VAL A 545 27.81 -4.61 27.95
N GLY A 546 28.26 -5.00 26.75
CA GLY A 546 29.54 -5.67 26.54
C GLY A 546 29.50 -7.20 26.67
N SER A 547 28.44 -7.78 27.25
CA SER A 547 28.24 -9.23 27.21
C SER A 547 28.02 -9.72 25.77
N LYS A 548 28.37 -10.97 25.49
CA LYS A 548 28.17 -11.60 24.17
C LYS A 548 27.04 -12.60 24.19
N ILE A 549 26.20 -12.58 23.17
CA ILE A 549 25.17 -13.59 22.91
C ILE A 549 25.41 -14.27 21.58
N THR A 550 25.08 -15.56 21.46
CA THR A 550 25.08 -16.26 20.17
C THR A 550 23.74 -16.08 19.49
N VAL A 551 23.72 -15.53 18.28
CA VAL A 551 22.47 -15.22 17.56
C VAL A 551 22.14 -16.34 16.59
N ASN A 552 21.28 -17.27 16.99
CA ASN A 552 20.85 -18.40 16.15
C ASN A 552 19.51 -18.18 15.43
N ALA A 553 18.79 -17.11 15.76
CA ALA A 553 17.55 -16.69 15.15
C ALA A 553 17.36 -15.18 15.34
N ASN A 554 16.38 -14.59 14.65
CA ASN A 554 16.01 -13.18 14.89
C ASN A 554 15.78 -12.94 16.38
N THR A 555 16.50 -11.97 16.93
CA THR A 555 16.67 -11.79 18.36
C THR A 555 16.27 -10.37 18.72
N THR A 556 15.28 -10.22 19.59
CA THR A 556 14.96 -8.90 20.16
C THR A 556 15.69 -8.70 21.48
N LEU A 557 16.27 -7.52 21.68
CA LEU A 557 16.87 -7.05 22.93
C LEU A 557 15.97 -5.96 23.50
N THR A 558 15.52 -6.18 24.73
CA THR A 558 14.55 -5.32 25.41
C THR A 558 15.26 -4.59 26.55
N ALA A 559 15.22 -3.25 26.52
CA ALA A 559 15.89 -2.43 27.52
C ALA A 559 15.30 -2.69 28.92
N GLN A 560 16.17 -2.85 29.92
CA GLN A 560 15.80 -2.98 31.32
C GLN A 560 16.16 -1.69 32.04
N TRP A 561 15.22 -1.19 32.85
CA TRP A 561 15.35 0.09 33.52
C TRP A 561 15.32 -0.10 35.03
N LYS A 562 16.29 0.49 35.73
CA LYS A 562 16.36 0.53 37.20
C LYS A 562 15.95 1.91 37.70
N THR A 563 15.10 1.97 38.71
CA THR A 563 14.70 3.24 39.34
C THR A 563 15.92 3.94 39.94
N ILE A 564 16.01 5.25 39.74
CA ILE A 564 17.07 6.08 40.34
C ILE A 564 16.87 6.12 41.86
N GLU A 565 17.95 5.95 42.62
CA GLU A 565 17.96 6.19 44.07
C GLU A 565 18.45 7.61 44.35
N CYS A 566 17.65 8.39 45.07
CA CYS A 566 17.98 9.71 45.58
C CYS A 566 18.45 9.61 47.03
N THR A 567 19.40 10.46 47.41
CA THR A 567 19.90 10.56 48.78
C THR A 567 19.27 11.77 49.48
N VAL A 568 18.64 11.52 50.62
CA VAL A 568 18.18 12.54 51.56
C VAL A 568 19.21 12.66 52.68
N SER A 569 19.89 13.80 52.76
CA SER A 569 20.86 14.10 53.81
C SER A 569 20.35 15.20 54.74
N PHE A 570 21.02 15.39 55.88
CA PHE A 570 20.58 16.27 56.95
C PHE A 570 21.71 17.21 57.37
N ALA A 571 21.40 18.48 57.55
CA ALA A 571 22.33 19.49 58.04
C ALA A 571 21.78 20.15 59.31
N ALA A 572 22.62 20.20 60.35
CA ALA A 572 22.26 20.75 61.65
C ALA A 572 22.04 22.27 61.66
N ASN A 573 22.57 22.98 60.67
CA ASN A 573 22.34 24.42 60.43
C ASN A 573 22.50 25.28 61.71
N GLY A 574 23.67 25.20 62.34
CA GLY A 574 23.99 25.88 63.60
C GLY A 574 23.78 25.04 64.87
N GLY A 575 23.02 23.94 64.79
CA GLY A 575 23.00 22.91 65.85
C GLY A 575 24.20 21.97 65.76
N SER A 576 24.23 20.94 66.63
CA SER A 576 25.32 19.94 66.67
C SER A 576 24.79 18.49 66.61
N GLY A 577 25.68 17.54 66.31
CA GLY A 577 25.35 16.11 66.14
C GLY A 577 25.31 15.67 64.68
N THR A 578 24.91 14.41 64.43
CA THR A 578 24.88 13.79 63.10
C THR A 578 23.57 13.03 62.87
N MET A 579 23.10 13.03 61.63
CA MET A 579 21.98 12.20 61.18
C MET A 579 22.40 11.45 59.90
N ASN A 580 22.15 10.14 59.87
CA ASN A 580 22.51 9.32 58.72
C ASN A 580 21.66 9.69 57.50
N ALA A 581 22.31 9.79 56.33
CA ALA A 581 21.59 9.96 55.08
C ALA A 581 20.76 8.71 54.75
N VAL A 582 19.63 8.91 54.08
CA VAL A 582 18.70 7.84 53.69
C VAL A 582 18.63 7.80 52.16
N LYS A 583 18.70 6.59 51.58
CA LYS A 583 18.43 6.37 50.16
C LYS A 583 16.96 6.04 49.96
N VAL A 584 16.33 6.72 49.01
CA VAL A 584 14.93 6.52 48.64
C VAL A 584 14.79 6.52 47.12
N ASN A 585 13.77 5.85 46.60
CA ASN A 585 13.52 5.81 45.16
C ASN A 585 13.08 7.20 44.64
N TYR A 586 13.49 7.56 43.43
CA TYR A 586 13.00 8.75 42.74
C TYR A 586 11.47 8.75 42.69
N GLY A 587 10.87 9.90 43.00
CA GLY A 587 9.42 10.10 43.04
C GLY A 587 8.73 9.49 44.26
N SER A 588 9.47 8.84 45.17
CA SER A 588 8.87 8.35 46.41
C SER A 588 8.49 9.50 47.35
N SER A 589 7.44 9.25 48.14
CA SER A 589 7.05 10.12 49.25
C SER A 589 7.96 9.83 50.44
N TYR A 590 8.58 10.88 50.99
CA TYR A 590 9.43 10.82 52.16
C TYR A 590 8.84 11.69 53.28
N SER A 591 8.54 11.08 54.43
CA SER A 591 8.08 11.80 55.61
C SER A 591 9.27 12.38 56.37
N LEU A 592 9.24 13.69 56.61
CA LEU A 592 10.32 14.40 57.30
C LEU A 592 10.46 13.87 58.73
N PRO A 593 11.64 13.37 59.13
CA PRO A 593 11.81 12.74 60.45
C PRO A 593 11.80 13.78 61.56
N ALA A 594 11.64 13.31 62.80
CA ALA A 594 11.98 14.10 63.98
C ALA A 594 13.47 14.48 63.94
N CYS A 595 13.79 15.69 64.41
CA CYS A 595 15.17 16.15 64.48
C CYS A 595 15.89 15.52 65.67
N THR A 596 17.03 14.88 65.42
CA THR A 596 17.90 14.34 66.49
C THR A 596 19.16 15.18 66.70
N PHE A 597 19.31 16.30 65.98
CA PHE A 597 20.37 17.26 66.27
C PHE A 597 20.11 17.93 67.62
N THR A 598 21.20 18.23 68.33
CA THR A 598 21.13 19.08 69.51
C THR A 598 20.94 20.53 69.06
N ALA A 599 19.90 21.18 69.59
CA ALA A 599 19.62 22.57 69.28
C ALA A 599 20.75 23.50 69.75
N PRO A 600 21.03 24.60 69.03
CA PRO A 600 21.89 25.66 69.54
C PRO A 600 21.34 26.18 70.87
N THR A 601 22.23 26.64 71.76
CA THR A 601 21.85 27.21 73.05
C THR A 601 20.76 28.28 72.89
N GLY A 602 19.71 28.18 73.70
CA GLY A 602 18.60 29.13 73.69
C GLY A 602 17.57 28.96 72.57
N LYS A 603 17.67 27.89 71.77
CA LYS A 603 16.72 27.59 70.68
C LYS A 603 16.09 26.22 70.82
N THR A 604 14.94 26.03 70.17
CA THR A 604 14.26 24.74 69.99
C THR A 604 14.03 24.45 68.51
N PHE A 605 13.86 23.19 68.15
CA PHE A 605 13.60 22.78 66.77
C PHE A 605 12.24 23.29 66.31
N ASN A 606 12.22 24.02 65.20
CA ASN A 606 11.02 24.62 64.62
C ASN A 606 10.50 23.86 63.39
N GLY A 607 11.32 22.99 62.80
CA GLY A 607 11.03 22.27 61.57
C GLY A 607 12.25 22.17 60.66
N TRP A 608 12.09 21.51 59.51
CA TRP A 608 13.06 21.54 58.43
C TRP A 608 12.75 22.69 57.48
N ASP A 609 13.71 23.09 56.65
CA ASP A 609 13.52 24.09 55.58
C ASP A 609 12.43 23.71 54.57
N LYS A 610 12.08 22.42 54.47
CA LYS A 610 11.02 21.87 53.61
C LYS A 610 9.70 21.59 54.32
N GLY A 611 9.58 21.88 55.62
CA GLY A 611 8.35 21.70 56.39
C GLY A 611 8.58 21.17 57.81
N ALA A 612 7.49 21.08 58.58
CA ALA A 612 7.52 20.49 59.93
C ALA A 612 7.75 18.97 59.88
N ALA A 613 8.26 18.39 60.98
CA ALA A 613 8.38 16.93 61.12
C ALA A 613 7.01 16.26 60.88
N GLY A 614 7.01 15.13 60.18
CA GLY A 614 5.80 14.41 59.75
C GLY A 614 5.25 14.83 58.37
N THR A 615 5.60 16.02 57.86
CA THR A 615 5.21 16.45 56.51
C THR A 615 5.81 15.52 55.46
N SER A 616 5.05 15.15 54.43
CA SER A 616 5.55 14.32 53.32
C SER A 616 6.02 15.18 52.16
N ILE A 617 7.20 14.85 51.61
CA ILE A 617 7.75 15.50 50.42
C ILE A 617 8.03 14.45 49.32
N THR A 618 7.92 14.83 48.06
CA THR A 618 8.31 13.97 46.94
C THR A 618 9.78 14.17 46.60
N VAL A 619 10.56 13.10 46.59
CA VAL A 619 12.02 13.18 46.36
C VAL A 619 12.33 12.91 44.89
N THR A 620 12.61 13.97 44.13
CA THR A 620 12.97 13.89 42.69
C THR A 620 14.44 14.14 42.41
N SER A 621 15.23 14.44 43.43
CA SER A 621 16.69 14.59 43.34
C SER A 621 17.32 14.40 44.72
N ASN A 622 18.65 14.40 44.80
CA ASN A 622 19.33 14.44 46.09
C ASN A 622 18.99 15.75 46.80
N ILE A 623 18.58 15.67 48.06
CA ILE A 623 18.17 16.82 48.86
C ILE A 623 18.90 16.81 50.20
N THR A 624 19.14 18.00 50.74
CA THR A 624 19.66 18.19 52.10
C THR A 624 18.64 18.97 52.90
N LEU A 625 18.07 18.33 53.92
CA LEU A 625 17.13 18.94 54.86
C LEU A 625 17.91 19.71 55.92
N LYS A 626 17.62 21.01 56.07
CA LYS A 626 18.32 21.90 57.00
C LYS A 626 17.43 22.19 58.20
N ALA A 627 17.92 21.91 59.40
CA ALA A 627 17.18 22.18 60.62
C ALA A 627 16.93 23.69 60.78
N GLN A 628 15.71 24.06 61.17
CA GLN A 628 15.31 25.42 61.49
C GLN A 628 15.10 25.52 63.01
N TRP A 629 15.60 26.60 63.59
CA TRP A 629 15.64 26.80 65.03
C TRP A 629 14.89 28.07 65.42
N LYS A 630 14.03 27.98 66.43
CA LYS A 630 13.28 29.12 67.00
C LYS A 630 13.79 29.41 68.40
N ALA A 631 13.94 30.70 68.75
CA ALA A 631 14.35 31.09 70.10
C ALA A 631 13.35 30.60 71.15
N ILE A 632 13.85 30.19 72.32
CA ILE A 632 13.02 29.80 73.46
C ILE A 632 12.50 31.10 74.11
N PRO A 633 11.19 31.30 74.27
CA PRO A 633 10.66 32.46 74.97
C PRO A 633 10.97 32.36 76.47
N CYS A 634 11.46 33.44 77.05
CA CYS A 634 11.71 33.63 78.47
C CYS A 634 10.73 34.67 79.05
N THR A 635 10.28 34.44 80.27
CA THR A 635 9.37 35.34 80.98
C THR A 635 10.14 36.15 82.02
N VAL A 636 10.00 37.48 81.97
CA VAL A 636 10.44 38.41 83.01
C VAL A 636 9.22 38.75 83.87
N THR A 637 9.27 38.39 85.14
CA THR A 637 8.26 38.72 86.15
C THR A 637 8.81 39.72 87.16
N PHE A 638 7.93 40.39 87.90
CA PHE A 638 8.30 41.44 88.84
C PHE A 638 7.75 41.12 90.22
N ALA A 639 8.58 41.26 91.26
CA ALA A 639 8.22 41.05 92.65
C ALA A 639 8.42 42.33 93.46
N ALA A 640 7.38 42.75 94.19
CA ALA A 640 7.38 44.00 94.95
C ALA A 640 8.24 43.96 96.24
N ASN A 641 8.61 42.76 96.73
CA ASN A 641 9.51 42.58 97.87
C ASN A 641 9.15 43.42 99.11
N GLY A 642 7.91 43.29 99.58
CA GLY A 642 7.38 44.07 100.71
C GLY A 642 6.74 45.41 100.33
N GLY A 643 6.90 45.88 99.08
CA GLY A 643 6.07 46.95 98.51
C GLY A 643 4.69 46.44 98.04
N SER A 644 3.83 47.32 97.54
CA SER A 644 2.49 46.99 97.03
C SER A 644 2.27 47.43 95.56
N GLY A 645 1.27 46.85 94.89
CA GLY A 645 0.98 47.08 93.46
C GLY A 645 1.33 45.87 92.56
N THR A 646 1.12 46.01 91.24
CA THR A 646 1.37 44.95 90.25
C THR A 646 2.10 45.49 89.02
N MET A 647 2.91 44.65 88.38
CA MET A 647 3.54 44.93 87.08
C MET A 647 3.30 43.74 86.14
N ASN A 648 3.00 44.04 84.88
CA ASN A 648 2.76 43.01 83.87
C ASN A 648 4.06 42.26 83.56
N LYS A 649 3.98 40.92 83.49
CA LYS A 649 5.08 40.10 83.00
C LYS A 649 5.38 40.43 81.53
N VAL A 650 6.65 40.33 81.14
CA VAL A 650 7.10 40.56 79.77
C VAL A 650 7.68 39.27 79.21
N THR A 651 7.39 38.95 77.95
CA THR A 651 8.00 37.82 77.24
C THR A 651 9.08 38.35 76.32
N VAL A 652 10.28 37.78 76.41
CA VAL A 652 11.44 38.12 75.58
C VAL A 652 12.12 36.85 75.10
N ASP A 653 12.91 36.91 74.04
CA ASP A 653 13.64 35.74 73.55
C ASP A 653 14.84 35.42 74.46
N TYR A 654 15.16 34.14 74.63
CA TYR A 654 16.38 33.71 75.33
C TYR A 654 17.63 34.37 74.73
N GLY A 655 18.49 34.91 75.59
CA GLY A 655 19.72 35.60 75.21
C GLY A 655 19.51 37.05 74.75
N SER A 656 18.27 37.53 74.68
CA SER A 656 17.99 38.93 74.37
C SER A 656 18.39 39.85 75.52
N SER A 657 18.75 41.08 75.17
CA SER A 657 18.98 42.16 76.13
C SER A 657 17.65 42.73 76.58
N TYR A 658 17.42 42.81 77.89
CA TYR A 658 16.25 43.43 78.51
C TYR A 658 16.67 44.63 79.35
N THR A 659 16.09 45.80 79.06
CA THR A 659 16.34 47.02 79.83
C THR A 659 15.46 47.04 81.07
N LEU A 660 16.08 47.21 82.24
CA LEU A 660 15.37 47.23 83.52
C LEU A 660 14.43 48.45 83.59
N PRO A 661 13.11 48.24 83.77
CA PRO A 661 12.13 49.31 83.71
C PRO A 661 12.15 50.15 84.99
N VAL A 662 11.51 51.33 84.92
CA VAL A 662 11.18 52.12 86.11
C VAL A 662 10.27 51.28 87.01
N CYS A 663 10.55 51.25 88.32
CA CYS A 663 9.70 50.56 89.27
C CYS A 663 8.41 51.35 89.50
N THR A 664 7.26 50.70 89.26
CA THR A 664 5.94 51.27 89.53
C THR A 664 5.28 50.69 90.78
N PHE A 665 6.00 49.88 91.57
CA PHE A 665 5.50 49.42 92.87
C PHE A 665 5.52 50.58 93.87
N VAL A 666 4.53 50.58 94.76
CA VAL A 666 4.48 51.50 95.90
C VAL A 666 5.45 50.98 96.96
N ALA A 667 6.34 51.85 97.43
CA ALA A 667 7.35 51.50 98.42
C ALA A 667 6.73 51.16 99.79
N PRO A 668 7.31 50.22 100.57
CA PRO A 668 6.95 50.03 101.98
C PRO A 668 7.17 51.32 102.78
N SER A 669 6.42 51.50 103.86
CA SER A 669 6.50 52.69 104.73
C SER A 669 7.95 52.99 105.17
N GLY A 670 8.37 54.24 105.02
CA GLY A 670 9.71 54.72 105.38
C GLY A 670 10.85 54.36 104.41
N LYS A 671 10.54 53.87 103.21
CA LYS A 671 11.54 53.48 102.20
C LYS A 671 11.26 54.11 100.83
N VAL A 672 12.29 54.13 99.97
CA VAL A 672 12.20 54.49 98.55
C VAL A 672 12.83 53.39 97.68
N PHE A 673 12.41 53.30 96.42
CA PHE A 673 13.01 52.36 95.47
C PHE A 673 14.49 52.68 95.27
N ASP A 674 15.35 51.69 95.43
CA ASP A 674 16.79 51.82 95.22
C ASP A 674 17.18 51.30 93.83
N LYS A 675 16.89 50.01 93.58
CA LYS A 675 17.24 49.30 92.35
C LYS A 675 16.47 47.98 92.25
N TRP A 676 16.61 47.29 91.13
CA TRP A 676 16.25 45.88 91.03
C TRP A 676 17.39 45.02 91.57
N ASP A 677 17.08 43.81 92.04
CA ASP A 677 18.08 42.81 92.48
C ASP A 677 19.16 42.53 91.42
N LYS A 678 18.82 42.66 90.13
CA LYS A 678 19.72 42.43 88.99
C LYS A 678 20.33 43.69 88.37
N GLY A 679 20.10 44.88 88.95
CA GLY A 679 20.71 46.13 88.49
C GLY A 679 19.86 47.38 88.71
N THR A 680 20.38 48.54 88.32
CA THR A 680 19.68 49.83 88.39
C THR A 680 18.74 50.03 87.20
N THR A 681 17.71 50.86 87.35
CA THR A 681 16.81 51.28 86.26
C THR A 681 17.61 51.78 85.05
N GLY A 682 17.22 51.35 83.84
CA GLY A 682 17.90 51.70 82.58
C GLY A 682 19.11 50.83 82.24
N SER A 683 19.61 50.00 83.16
CA SER A 683 20.66 49.02 82.85
C SER A 683 20.10 47.85 82.03
N ASN A 684 20.95 47.25 81.20
CA ASN A 684 20.60 46.06 80.41
C ASN A 684 21.05 44.78 81.11
N ILE A 685 20.18 43.77 81.09
CA ILE A 685 20.49 42.40 81.50
C ILE A 685 20.27 41.43 80.34
N THR A 686 21.06 40.36 80.27
CA THR A 686 20.82 39.27 79.32
C THR A 686 19.87 38.24 79.94
N VAL A 687 18.75 37.96 79.28
CA VAL A 687 17.75 37.02 79.79
C VAL A 687 18.07 35.61 79.32
N THR A 688 18.73 34.81 80.16
CA THR A 688 19.13 33.42 79.85
C THR A 688 18.18 32.38 80.46
N GLY A 689 16.94 32.78 80.77
CA GLY A 689 15.92 31.95 81.40
C GLY A 689 14.77 32.78 81.96
N ASN A 690 13.76 32.13 82.53
CA ASN A 690 12.72 32.86 83.26
C ASN A 690 13.35 33.53 84.49
N ILE A 691 13.13 34.83 84.64
CA ILE A 691 13.70 35.62 85.73
C ILE A 691 12.62 36.42 86.44
N THR A 692 12.78 36.58 87.75
CA THR A 692 11.99 37.52 88.54
C THR A 692 12.87 38.69 88.93
N LEU A 693 12.46 39.92 88.58
CA LEU A 693 13.09 41.16 89.03
C LEU A 693 12.44 41.59 90.34
N THR A 694 13.24 41.69 91.39
CA THR A 694 12.76 41.93 92.75
C THR A 694 13.16 43.32 93.18
N ALA A 695 12.18 44.15 93.54
CA ALA A 695 12.44 45.52 93.96
C ALA A 695 13.29 45.55 95.24
N GLN A 696 14.32 46.40 95.27
CA GLN A 696 15.12 46.65 96.47
C GLN A 696 14.81 48.05 96.97
N TRP A 697 14.65 48.14 98.29
CA TRP A 697 14.20 49.35 98.98
C TRP A 697 15.30 49.82 99.93
N LYS A 698 15.57 51.11 99.98
CA LYS A 698 16.49 51.71 100.96
C LYS A 698 15.75 52.61 101.94
N THR A 699 16.29 52.71 103.16
CA THR A 699 15.79 53.64 104.17
C THR A 699 16.01 55.06 103.66
N GLY A 700 14.92 55.79 103.53
CA GLY A 700 14.93 57.16 103.08
C GLY A 700 13.65 57.81 103.58
N SER A 701 13.80 58.91 104.33
CA SER A 701 12.67 59.80 104.54
C SER A 701 12.30 60.35 103.18
N SER A 702 11.08 60.05 102.74
CA SER A 702 10.42 60.74 101.64
C SER A 702 10.35 62.22 102.02
N THR A 703 11.37 62.98 101.62
CA THR A 703 11.21 64.42 101.47
C THR A 703 10.37 64.56 100.20
N VAL A 704 9.09 64.87 100.39
CA VAL A 704 8.22 65.27 99.29
C VAL A 704 8.88 66.47 98.64
N LEU A 705 9.53 66.25 97.50
CA LEU A 705 10.11 67.32 96.70
C LEU A 705 8.96 67.96 95.93
N LYS A 706 8.23 68.86 96.60
CA LYS A 706 7.11 69.64 96.03
C LYS A 706 7.53 70.19 94.67
N GLY A 707 6.86 69.77 93.60
CA GLY A 707 7.14 70.19 92.22
C GLY A 707 7.88 69.19 91.34
N ASP A 708 8.34 68.05 91.86
CA ASP A 708 8.82 66.90 91.07
C ASP A 708 7.62 66.01 90.68
N VAL A 709 6.96 66.38 89.59
CA VAL A 709 5.64 65.87 89.20
C VAL A 709 5.74 64.46 88.64
N ASP A 710 6.82 64.12 87.93
CA ASP A 710 7.02 62.79 87.35
C ASP A 710 7.87 61.85 88.25
N GLY A 711 8.34 62.34 89.41
CA GLY A 711 9.04 61.55 90.43
C GLY A 711 10.48 61.20 90.06
N ASN A 712 11.08 61.94 89.12
CA ASN A 712 12.44 61.69 88.64
C ASN A 712 13.54 62.28 89.55
N GLY A 713 13.15 62.99 90.61
CA GLY A 713 14.04 63.63 91.58
C GLY A 713 14.52 65.02 91.17
N LYS A 714 13.94 65.66 90.13
CA LYS A 714 14.31 67.00 89.66
C LYS A 714 13.05 67.84 89.43
N GLN A 715 13.10 69.13 89.79
CA GLN A 715 12.07 70.11 89.45
C GLN A 715 12.50 70.84 88.16
N ASN A 716 11.77 70.66 87.06
CA ASN A 716 12.06 71.34 85.81
C ASN A 716 10.79 71.60 84.95
N MET A 717 10.94 72.25 83.80
CA MET A 717 9.81 72.60 82.93
C MET A 717 9.01 71.40 82.41
N LYS A 718 9.58 70.19 82.43
CA LYS A 718 8.86 68.96 82.07
C LYS A 718 7.83 68.59 83.14
N ASP A 719 8.14 68.82 84.42
CA ASP A 719 7.23 68.62 85.53
C ASP A 719 6.01 69.54 85.42
N LEU A 720 6.26 70.81 85.07
CA LEU A 720 5.20 71.76 84.82
C LEU A 720 4.32 71.36 83.62
N ALA A 721 4.94 70.94 82.51
CA ALA A 721 4.21 70.49 81.33
C ALA A 721 3.34 69.26 81.63
N ASN A 722 3.86 68.31 82.40
CA ASN A 722 3.13 67.11 82.81
C ASN A 722 1.97 67.44 83.76
N LEU A 723 2.18 68.33 84.73
CA LEU A 723 1.12 68.76 85.66
C LEU A 723 0.00 69.50 84.92
N GLN A 724 0.36 70.40 84.00
CA GLN A 724 -0.60 71.13 83.18
C GLN A 724 -1.44 70.18 82.31
N ARG A 725 -0.82 69.18 81.69
CA ARG A 725 -1.51 68.18 80.87
C ARG A 725 -2.45 67.31 81.71
N HIS A 726 -2.02 66.92 82.90
CA HIS A 726 -2.84 66.13 83.82
C HIS A 726 -4.08 66.92 84.31
N VAL A 727 -3.91 68.18 84.71
CA VAL A 727 -5.03 69.07 85.10
C VAL A 727 -5.99 69.31 83.92
N ASN A 728 -5.48 69.28 82.68
CA ASN A 728 -6.29 69.38 81.45
C ASN A 728 -6.92 68.03 81.01
N GLY A 729 -6.82 66.97 81.82
CA GLY A 729 -7.54 65.70 81.61
C GLY A 729 -6.83 64.66 80.73
N TRP A 730 -5.54 64.82 80.45
CA TRP A 730 -4.78 63.85 79.65
C TRP A 730 -4.36 62.65 80.51
N THR A 731 -4.54 61.43 79.99
CA THR A 731 -4.28 60.16 80.71
C THR A 731 -2.93 59.52 80.39
N ASP A 732 -2.16 60.09 79.46
CA ASP A 732 -0.87 59.56 79.01
C ASP A 732 0.33 60.07 79.82
N VAL A 733 0.08 60.84 80.88
CA VAL A 733 1.10 61.41 81.77
C VAL A 733 1.00 60.82 83.17
N THR A 734 2.14 60.47 83.75
CA THR A 734 2.23 59.97 85.13
C THR A 734 2.49 61.13 86.07
N VAL A 735 1.65 61.30 87.10
CA VAL A 735 1.77 62.37 88.09
C VAL A 735 1.84 61.80 89.50
N VAL A 736 2.86 62.19 90.24
CA VAL A 736 3.01 61.90 91.67
C VAL A 736 2.20 62.93 92.46
N PHE A 737 0.98 62.55 92.84
CA PHE A 737 0.01 63.45 93.46
C PHE A 737 0.57 64.26 94.64
N ALA A 738 1.29 63.61 95.56
CA ALA A 738 1.84 64.26 96.76
C ALA A 738 2.90 65.33 96.45
N ASN A 739 3.64 65.19 95.34
CA ASN A 739 4.62 66.18 94.89
C ASN A 739 3.96 67.30 94.09
N ALA A 740 2.88 66.96 93.37
CA ALA A 740 2.18 67.85 92.46
C ALA A 740 1.17 68.78 93.13
N ASP A 741 0.63 68.43 94.31
CA ASP A 741 -0.22 69.30 95.12
C ASP A 741 0.69 70.33 95.79
N MET A 742 0.84 71.50 95.18
CA MET A 742 1.78 72.53 95.59
C MET A 742 1.22 73.35 96.76
N ASP A 743 -0.10 73.53 96.83
CA ASP A 743 -0.75 74.36 97.85
C ASP A 743 -1.33 73.57 99.05
N ASN A 744 -1.20 72.24 99.05
CA ASN A 744 -1.78 71.31 100.04
C ASN A 744 -3.32 71.37 100.10
N SER A 745 -3.98 71.74 99.03
CA SER A 745 -5.46 71.78 98.98
C SER A 745 -6.09 70.39 98.89
N GLY A 746 -5.30 69.34 98.67
CA GLY A 746 -5.76 67.97 98.48
C GLY A 746 -6.39 67.73 97.11
N LYS A 747 -6.19 68.64 96.15
CA LYS A 747 -6.69 68.53 94.77
C LYS A 747 -5.72 69.18 93.78
N LEU A 748 -5.31 68.44 92.76
CA LEU A 748 -4.51 69.02 91.66
C LEU A 748 -5.38 69.91 90.77
N ASN A 749 -5.05 71.18 90.74
CA ASN A 749 -5.79 72.19 89.98
C ASN A 749 -4.85 73.26 89.41
N MET A 750 -5.42 74.27 88.74
CA MET A 750 -4.61 75.30 88.08
C MET A 750 -3.77 76.14 89.07
N ARG A 751 -4.13 76.17 90.36
CA ARG A 751 -3.31 76.79 91.40
C ARG A 751 -2.00 76.04 91.61
N ASP A 752 -2.01 74.72 91.53
CA ASP A 752 -0.80 73.91 91.65
C ASP A 752 0.14 74.09 90.47
N VAL A 753 -0.43 74.17 89.27
CA VAL A 753 0.33 74.51 88.05
C VAL A 753 0.97 75.89 88.19
N ALA A 754 0.20 76.89 88.63
CA ALA A 754 0.71 78.24 88.84
C ALA A 754 1.80 78.29 89.91
N ALA A 755 1.59 77.60 91.03
CA ALA A 755 2.57 77.51 92.12
C ALA A 755 3.85 76.80 91.68
N LEU A 756 3.75 75.75 90.87
CA LEU A 756 4.90 75.08 90.28
C LEU A 756 5.63 75.98 89.28
N GLN A 757 4.92 76.72 88.45
CA GLN A 757 5.53 77.68 87.53
C GLN A 757 6.31 78.78 88.27
N VAL A 758 5.75 79.28 89.38
CA VAL A 758 6.42 80.26 90.24
C VAL A 758 7.66 79.66 90.89
N LEU A 759 7.55 78.43 91.42
CA LEU A 759 8.68 77.72 91.99
C LEU A 759 9.81 77.56 90.97
N LEU A 760 9.51 77.06 89.76
CA LEU A 760 10.52 76.87 88.70
C LEU A 760 11.15 78.17 88.18
N ASN A 761 10.47 79.30 88.31
CA ASN A 761 11.05 80.61 87.97
C ASN A 761 11.97 81.16 89.08
N SER A 762 11.96 80.56 90.27
CA SER A 762 12.73 80.99 91.44
C SER A 762 13.97 80.17 91.74
N ILE A 763 14.13 79.04 91.03
CA ILE A 763 15.27 78.12 91.11
C ILE A 763 16.03 78.25 89.78
#